data_AF-A0A0E0D501-F1
#
_entry.id   AF-A0A0E0D501-F1
#
_cell.length_a   1.000
_cell.length_b   1.000
_cell.length_c   1.000
_cell.angle_alpha   90.00
_cell.angle_beta   90.00
_cell.angle_gamma   90.00
#
_symmetry.space_group_name_H-M   'P 1'
#
loop_
_entity.id
_entity.type
_entity.pdbx_description
1 polymer ?
#
loop_
_entity_poly.entity_id
_entity_poly.type
_entity_poly.pdbx_seq_one_letter_code
_entity_poly.pdbx_strand_id
1 'polypeptide(L)'
;MPKHYRPAGKKKEGNAAKYITRTKAVKYLQISLATFRKLCILKGVFPRDPKKKVEGNHKTYYHMKDIAFLAHDPLIEKFREIKVHRKKVKKAFAKKNKDLADRLLNRPPTYKLDRLILERYPTFVDALRDLDDCLTMVHLFAALPAVEGERVQVQRIHNCRRLSHEWQAYISRTHSLRKTFISVKGIYYQAEVQGQKITWLTPHALQQVLTDDVDFNVMLTFLEFYETLLGFINFKLYHSINVNYPPVLDPRLEALASELYALCRYMSSGRVPGNSEPAGLIEDKEDEDNKESSKTDESELRLAQLQHQLPTNEPGALMHLVQESTAADADDADAKECRSLFKNLKFYLSREVPRESLLFIIPAFGGTVSWEGEGAPFDETDEDITHQIVDRPTQSHVFLSREYVQPQWIYDCVNARIILPTEGYIVGRVPPPHLSPFVDNDAEGYIPEYAETIKRLQAAAQSQVLPLPSLGDEDMENSLVEAIIDRSESNEIADKKRKLEMLEKQYHDELRMEYEGKTFSNRTADNQPDVVDKSDTKEADDHMEDSHKQAEKDAADISKTLMSRKQRGLLQAIEINQERKKDKVNLLKKRKKNADSSASAKESNREDNERAHPRPSPPNPAAGGEGPPPAAMPFSPPCPDTAAAASHSFLPAAAARPPAPCAVAPRSRSRSRRALRVAASLATAAEESASAAARQGRLESLSQVAGVLGTQWGDEGKGKLVDILAQRFDIVARCQGGANAGHTIYNSEGKKFSLHLVPSGILNEKTMCVVGNGAVVHLPGFFKEIDGLESNGISCEGRILVSDRAHLLFDFHQTVDGLREVELGNSLIGTTKRGIGPCYSNKVIRNGLRVSDLRHMDTFGAKLNTLLRDAALRFEGFEYSTKTLKEEVEKYEKFAERLGPYITDTVHFMNQSILQNKKILVEGGQATMLDIDFGTYPFVTSSSPSAGGICTGLGIAPRSIGDLIGVVKAYTTRVGSGPFPTELLGKTGDLLRASGMEFGTTTGRPRRCGWLDIVALKYCCQINGFSSLNLTKLDVLTGLKEVKLGIAYCTEDGKEIESFPADLDLLEKIKVKYEVLPGWEDDISSVRNYSDLPETARLYVERIEELVGIPVHYIGVGPGRDALIYK
;
A
#
# COMPACT_ATOMS: atom_id res chain seq x y z
N MET A 1 -0.57 72.31 -18.56
CA MET A 1 0.30 71.50 -17.67
C MET A 1 0.29 70.05 -18.14
N PRO A 2 1.45 69.38 -18.28
CA PRO A 2 1.49 67.96 -18.60
C PRO A 2 1.03 67.12 -17.39
N LYS A 3 0.28 66.04 -17.64
CA LYS A 3 -0.12 65.10 -16.58
C LYS A 3 1.11 64.30 -16.12
N HIS A 4 1.51 64.40 -14.85
CA HIS A 4 2.58 63.56 -14.31
C HIS A 4 2.19 62.08 -14.39
N TYR A 5 2.81 61.35 -15.32
CA TYR A 5 2.75 59.89 -15.37
C TYR A 5 3.50 59.31 -14.16
N ARG A 6 2.76 58.97 -13.09
CA ARG A 6 3.31 58.14 -12.02
C ARG A 6 3.40 56.69 -12.54
N PRO A 7 4.58 56.06 -12.58
CA PRO A 7 4.70 54.68 -13.04
C PRO A 7 3.87 53.75 -12.16
N ALA A 8 3.23 52.76 -12.78
CA ALA A 8 2.42 51.77 -12.08
C ALA A 8 3.26 51.06 -11.01
N GLY A 9 2.90 51.24 -9.74
CA GLY A 9 3.67 50.70 -8.63
C GLY A 9 3.69 49.18 -8.69
N LYS A 10 4.89 48.56 -8.69
CA LYS A 10 5.21 47.13 -8.95
C LYS A 10 4.45 46.06 -8.11
N LYS A 11 3.46 46.45 -7.31
CA LYS A 11 2.61 45.59 -6.46
C LYS A 11 1.09 45.81 -6.67
N LYS A 12 0.67 46.67 -7.61
CA LYS A 12 -0.76 47.01 -7.84
C LYS A 12 -1.45 46.20 -8.94
N GLU A 13 -0.71 45.42 -9.72
CA GLU A 13 -1.20 44.73 -10.92
C GLU A 13 -0.71 43.26 -10.97
N GLY A 14 -1.29 42.46 -11.87
CA GLY A 14 -0.95 41.05 -12.04
C GLY A 14 -1.25 40.20 -10.80
N ASN A 15 -0.41 39.18 -10.54
CA ASN A 15 -0.60 38.26 -9.41
C ASN A 15 -0.58 38.95 -8.04
N ALA A 16 0.07 40.10 -7.90
CA ALA A 16 0.11 40.87 -6.66
C ALA A 16 -1.27 41.47 -6.27
N ALA A 17 -2.16 41.67 -7.25
CA ALA A 17 -3.52 42.16 -7.05
C ALA A 17 -4.57 41.05 -7.08
N LYS A 18 -4.34 39.97 -7.85
CA LYS A 18 -5.28 38.83 -7.94
C LYS A 18 -5.32 37.97 -6.67
N TYR A 19 -4.25 37.96 -5.88
CA TYR A 19 -4.10 37.06 -4.72
C TYR A 19 -3.77 37.81 -3.44
N ILE A 20 -4.38 37.39 -2.33
CA ILE A 20 -4.20 37.93 -0.98
C ILE A 20 -3.75 36.82 -0.02
N THR A 21 -2.75 37.09 0.81
CA THR A 21 -2.25 36.13 1.81
C THR A 21 -3.19 36.00 3.01
N ARG A 22 -3.28 34.81 3.62
CA ARG A 22 -4.20 34.51 4.76
C ARG A 22 -4.20 35.59 5.84
N THR A 23 -3.03 36.06 6.26
CA THR A 23 -2.88 37.09 7.30
C THR A 23 -3.44 38.46 6.88
N LYS A 24 -3.44 38.78 5.59
CA LYS A 24 -4.08 40.00 5.06
C LYS A 24 -5.59 39.83 4.92
N ALA A 25 -6.08 38.67 4.47
CA ALA A 25 -7.51 38.38 4.37
C ALA A 25 -8.21 38.46 5.73
N VAL A 26 -7.62 37.87 6.78
CA VAL A 26 -8.12 37.97 8.17
C VAL A 26 -8.15 39.42 8.66
N LYS A 27 -7.14 40.24 8.35
CA LYS A 27 -7.11 41.67 8.69
C LYS A 27 -8.16 42.49 7.92
N TYR A 28 -8.38 42.18 6.64
CA TYR A 28 -9.37 42.85 5.78
C TYR A 28 -10.79 42.62 6.28
N LEU A 29 -11.15 41.37 6.62
CA LEU A 29 -12.47 40.98 7.11
C LEU A 29 -12.72 41.34 8.60
N GLN A 30 -11.68 41.73 9.35
CA GLN A 30 -11.71 42.09 10.77
C GLN A 30 -12.25 40.97 11.70
N ILE A 31 -12.12 39.71 11.30
CA ILE A 31 -12.57 38.52 12.05
C ILE A 31 -11.40 37.76 12.70
N SER A 32 -11.68 36.75 13.53
CA SER A 32 -10.64 35.88 14.09
C SER A 32 -10.19 34.82 13.08
N LEU A 33 -8.99 34.25 13.22
CA LEU A 33 -8.50 33.17 12.35
C LEU A 33 -9.41 31.93 12.39
N ALA A 34 -9.98 31.58 13.55
CA ALA A 34 -10.93 30.48 13.68
C ALA A 34 -12.26 30.77 12.96
N THR A 35 -12.78 32.00 13.10
CA THR A 35 -13.97 32.45 12.35
C THR A 35 -13.71 32.46 10.84
N PHE A 36 -12.51 32.88 10.42
CA PHE A 36 -12.10 32.87 9.01
C PHE A 36 -12.04 31.46 8.44
N ARG A 37 -11.39 30.51 9.13
CA ARG A 37 -11.38 29.09 8.73
C ARG A 37 -12.81 28.56 8.54
N LYS A 38 -13.67 28.71 9.56
CA LYS A 38 -15.07 28.26 9.51
C LYS A 38 -15.84 28.87 8.33
N LEU A 39 -15.72 30.17 8.13
CA LEU A 39 -16.45 30.88 7.07
C LEU A 39 -15.94 30.52 5.67
N CYS A 40 -14.63 30.27 5.49
CA CYS A 40 -14.08 29.72 4.26
C CYS A 40 -14.59 28.30 3.96
N ILE A 41 -14.74 27.44 4.98
CA ILE A 41 -15.28 26.09 4.83
C ILE A 41 -16.75 26.15 4.38
N LEU A 42 -17.58 26.89 5.11
CA LEU A 42 -19.01 27.07 4.80
C LEU A 42 -19.24 27.57 3.37
N LYS A 43 -18.49 28.59 2.92
CA LYS A 43 -18.62 29.17 1.57
C LYS A 43 -17.77 28.51 0.47
N GLY A 44 -17.06 27.41 0.75
CA GLY A 44 -16.20 26.74 -0.25
C GLY A 44 -15.03 27.59 -0.77
N VAL A 45 -14.49 28.51 0.04
CA VAL A 45 -13.38 29.39 -0.36
C VAL A 45 -12.04 28.72 -0.07
N PHE A 46 -11.58 27.95 -1.05
CA PHE A 46 -10.35 27.18 -1.00
C PHE A 46 -9.07 28.03 -1.14
N PRO A 47 -7.95 27.62 -0.53
CA PRO A 47 -6.64 28.22 -0.82
C PRO A 47 -6.23 27.94 -2.27
N ARG A 48 -5.43 28.83 -2.86
CA ARG A 48 -4.96 28.73 -4.25
C ARG A 48 -3.44 28.93 -4.32
N ASP A 49 -2.78 28.21 -5.23
CA ASP A 49 -1.35 28.40 -5.49
C ASP A 49 -1.12 29.31 -6.72
N PRO A 50 -0.56 30.51 -6.55
CA PRO A 50 -0.32 31.42 -7.67
C PRO A 50 1.02 31.11 -8.36
N LYS A 51 1.00 30.95 -9.69
CA LYS A 51 2.18 30.73 -10.58
C LYS A 51 3.39 31.66 -10.33
N LYS A 52 3.25 32.76 -9.59
CA LYS A 52 4.35 33.56 -9.04
C LYS A 52 3.99 34.04 -7.63
N LYS A 53 4.63 33.47 -6.61
CA LYS A 53 4.37 33.71 -5.17
C LYS A 53 5.01 35.02 -4.68
N VAL A 54 4.28 36.13 -4.80
CA VAL A 54 4.80 37.50 -4.58
C VAL A 54 5.27 37.78 -3.14
N GLU A 55 4.77 37.03 -2.14
CA GLU A 55 5.14 37.23 -0.73
C GLU A 55 5.93 36.05 -0.12
N GLY A 56 6.49 35.16 -0.95
CA GLY A 56 7.25 33.98 -0.54
C GLY A 56 6.44 32.67 -0.55
N ASN A 57 7.15 31.54 -0.47
CA ASN A 57 6.60 30.21 -0.71
C ASN A 57 5.76 29.66 0.46
N HIS A 58 6.18 29.89 1.71
CA HIS A 58 5.56 29.36 2.93
C HIS A 58 4.27 30.10 3.36
N LYS A 59 3.44 30.54 2.41
CA LYS A 59 2.22 31.32 2.68
C LYS A 59 1.04 30.80 1.88
N THR A 60 -0.09 30.63 2.57
CA THR A 60 -1.38 30.36 1.95
C THR A 60 -1.92 31.63 1.29
N TYR A 61 -2.27 31.55 0.00
CA TYR A 61 -2.92 32.61 -0.77
C TYR A 61 -4.39 32.23 -1.05
N TYR A 62 -5.23 33.25 -1.20
CA TYR A 62 -6.63 33.18 -1.64
C TYR A 62 -6.84 34.20 -2.76
N HIS A 63 -7.89 34.09 -3.59
CA HIS A 63 -8.19 35.16 -4.53
C HIS A 63 -8.76 36.38 -3.82
N MET A 64 -8.39 37.58 -4.29
CA MET A 64 -8.94 38.83 -3.76
C MET A 64 -10.44 38.98 -4.04
N LYS A 65 -10.94 38.38 -5.14
CA LYS A 65 -12.38 38.32 -5.47
C LYS A 65 -13.17 37.60 -4.38
N ASP A 66 -12.77 36.38 -4.06
CA ASP A 66 -13.44 35.52 -3.08
C ASP A 66 -13.46 36.20 -1.70
N ILE A 67 -12.34 36.77 -1.26
CA ILE A 67 -12.26 37.51 0.01
C ILE A 67 -13.12 38.79 0.01
N ALA A 68 -13.27 39.47 -1.13
CA ALA A 68 -14.20 40.60 -1.25
C ALA A 68 -15.67 40.15 -1.21
N PHE A 69 -16.01 39.02 -1.84
CA PHE A 69 -17.33 38.42 -1.77
C PHE A 69 -17.70 38.02 -0.32
N LEU A 70 -16.79 37.34 0.39
CA LEU A 70 -16.98 37.01 1.81
C LEU A 70 -17.20 38.25 2.69
N ALA A 71 -16.67 39.41 2.33
CA ALA A 71 -16.81 40.64 3.14
C ALA A 71 -18.24 41.18 3.21
N HIS A 72 -19.11 40.79 2.28
CA HIS A 72 -20.52 41.19 2.22
C HIS A 72 -21.48 40.10 2.74
N ASP A 73 -20.98 38.99 3.28
CA ASP A 73 -21.82 37.86 3.67
C ASP A 73 -22.47 38.02 5.08
N PRO A 74 -23.79 37.78 5.22
CA PRO A 74 -24.51 37.95 6.49
C PRO A 74 -24.04 37.03 7.64
N LEU A 75 -23.34 35.92 7.38
CA LEU A 75 -22.78 35.08 8.45
C LEU A 75 -21.69 35.83 9.22
N ILE A 76 -20.99 36.79 8.61
CA ILE A 76 -20.04 37.67 9.35
C ILE A 76 -20.76 38.41 10.47
N GLU A 77 -21.97 38.92 10.22
CA GLU A 77 -22.76 39.65 11.21
C GLU A 77 -23.25 38.73 12.33
N LYS A 78 -23.73 37.53 11.99
CA LYS A 78 -24.11 36.52 12.98
C LYS A 78 -22.92 36.06 13.84
N PHE A 79 -21.73 35.91 13.27
CA PHE A 79 -20.52 35.63 14.06
C PHE A 79 -20.09 36.83 14.94
N ARG A 80 -20.35 38.07 14.52
CA ARG A 80 -20.16 39.27 15.35
C ARG A 80 -21.17 39.31 16.51
N GLU A 81 -22.45 39.02 16.26
CA GLU A 81 -23.50 38.87 17.30
C GLU A 81 -23.12 37.81 18.33
N ILE A 82 -22.74 36.60 17.91
CA ILE A 82 -22.30 35.51 18.80
C ILE A 82 -21.10 35.93 19.65
N LYS A 83 -20.13 36.66 19.07
CA LYS A 83 -18.95 37.18 19.78
C LYS A 83 -19.34 38.25 20.82
N VAL A 84 -20.32 39.10 20.53
CA VAL A 84 -20.89 40.07 21.48
C VAL A 84 -21.69 39.36 22.57
N HIS A 85 -22.49 38.34 22.22
CA HIS A 85 -23.27 37.56 23.17
C HIS A 85 -22.39 36.81 24.18
N ARG A 86 -21.35 36.11 23.71
CA ARG A 86 -20.35 35.46 24.58
C ARG A 86 -19.64 36.47 25.51
N LYS A 87 -19.45 37.73 25.08
CA LYS A 87 -18.98 38.81 25.97
C LYS A 87 -20.04 39.24 27.01
N LYS A 88 -21.32 39.32 26.65
CA LYS A 88 -22.43 39.60 27.59
C LYS A 88 -22.51 38.52 28.68
N VAL A 89 -22.49 37.24 28.29
CA VAL A 89 -22.48 36.09 29.22
C VAL A 89 -21.29 36.17 30.19
N LYS A 90 -20.05 36.32 29.69
CA LYS A 90 -18.87 36.46 30.55
C LYS A 90 -18.95 37.69 31.48
N LYS A 91 -19.57 38.79 31.04
CA LYS A 91 -19.78 40.00 31.86
C LYS A 91 -20.85 39.79 32.95
N ALA A 92 -21.87 38.95 32.72
CA ALA A 92 -22.86 38.58 33.73
C ALA A 92 -22.24 37.70 34.83
N PHE A 93 -21.51 36.64 34.44
CA PHE A 93 -20.75 35.80 35.38
C PHE A 93 -19.73 36.59 36.20
N ALA A 94 -18.92 37.46 35.56
CA ALA A 94 -17.96 38.32 36.26
C ALA A 94 -18.63 39.32 37.24
N LYS A 95 -19.91 39.64 37.03
CA LYS A 95 -20.73 40.45 37.95
C LYS A 95 -21.49 39.62 38.99
N LYS A 96 -21.31 38.29 39.03
CA LYS A 96 -22.05 37.33 39.87
C LYS A 96 -23.58 37.37 39.72
N ASN A 97 -24.11 37.96 38.65
CA ASN A 97 -25.55 37.97 38.39
C ASN A 97 -25.93 36.67 37.63
N LYS A 98 -26.43 35.69 38.39
CA LYS A 98 -26.79 34.35 37.88
C LYS A 98 -27.97 34.42 36.91
N ASP A 99 -29.11 34.99 37.33
CA ASP A 99 -30.34 35.04 36.55
C ASP A 99 -30.16 35.67 35.16
N LEU A 100 -29.29 36.68 35.03
CA LEU A 100 -28.92 37.27 33.74
C LEU A 100 -27.97 36.38 32.93
N ALA A 101 -27.02 35.70 33.59
CA ALA A 101 -26.14 34.74 32.91
C ALA A 101 -26.94 33.56 32.36
N ASP A 102 -27.84 32.98 33.16
CA ASP A 102 -28.66 31.81 32.81
C ASP A 102 -29.70 32.17 31.73
N ARG A 103 -30.35 33.33 31.84
CA ARG A 103 -31.24 33.86 30.78
C ARG A 103 -30.53 34.08 29.44
N LEU A 104 -29.23 34.44 29.46
CA LEU A 104 -28.42 34.56 28.25
C LEU A 104 -27.96 33.17 27.75
N LEU A 105 -27.56 32.26 28.62
CA LEU A 105 -27.19 30.88 28.25
C LEU A 105 -28.36 30.15 27.58
N ASN A 106 -29.59 30.36 28.05
CA ASN A 106 -30.81 29.74 27.51
C ASN A 106 -31.30 30.38 26.20
N ARG A 107 -30.69 31.49 25.73
CA ARG A 107 -31.08 32.18 24.48
C ARG A 107 -29.85 32.63 23.66
N PRO A 108 -28.98 31.70 23.24
CA PRO A 108 -27.83 32.02 22.38
C PRO A 108 -28.32 32.41 20.97
N PRO A 109 -27.75 33.45 20.34
CA PRO A 109 -28.03 33.74 18.93
C PRO A 109 -27.45 32.63 18.06
N THR A 110 -28.31 31.94 17.32
CA THR A 110 -27.96 30.93 16.33
C THR A 110 -27.95 31.52 14.91
N TYR A 111 -27.38 30.78 13.97
CA TYR A 111 -27.56 30.99 12.53
C TYR A 111 -28.09 29.69 11.92
N LYS A 112 -28.59 29.79 10.71
CA LYS A 112 -28.97 28.65 9.86
C LYS A 112 -28.12 28.65 8.58
N LEU A 113 -27.98 27.49 7.95
CA LEU A 113 -27.23 27.31 6.71
C LEU A 113 -28.13 27.13 5.47
N ASP A 114 -29.46 27.13 5.66
CA ASP A 114 -30.51 26.95 4.66
C ASP A 114 -30.25 27.76 3.36
N ARG A 115 -30.03 29.07 3.50
CA ARG A 115 -29.74 29.96 2.35
C ARG A 115 -28.40 29.66 1.69
N LEU A 116 -27.38 29.26 2.47
CA LEU A 116 -26.04 28.94 1.98
C LEU A 116 -26.04 27.66 1.13
N ILE A 117 -26.85 26.67 1.52
CA ILE A 117 -27.03 25.44 0.75
C ILE A 117 -27.67 25.75 -0.61
N LEU A 118 -28.78 26.52 -0.62
CA LEU A 118 -29.48 26.91 -1.86
C LEU A 118 -28.63 27.83 -2.75
N GLU A 119 -27.70 28.60 -2.18
CA GLU A 119 -26.75 29.45 -2.91
C GLU A 119 -25.59 28.65 -3.53
N ARG A 120 -25.19 27.54 -2.89
CA ARG A 120 -24.09 26.66 -3.35
C ARG A 120 -24.58 25.55 -4.30
N TYR A 121 -25.79 25.04 -4.08
CA TYR A 121 -26.42 23.98 -4.88
C TYR A 121 -27.75 24.52 -5.44
N PRO A 122 -27.72 25.21 -6.59
CA PRO A 122 -28.92 25.80 -7.18
C PRO A 122 -29.87 24.75 -7.77
N THR A 123 -29.36 23.56 -8.11
CA THR A 123 -30.18 22.41 -8.50
C THR A 123 -30.02 21.26 -7.52
N PHE A 124 -31.02 20.39 -7.46
CA PHE A 124 -31.00 19.20 -6.60
C PHE A 124 -29.98 18.15 -7.07
N VAL A 125 -29.76 18.03 -8.39
CA VAL A 125 -28.77 17.09 -8.96
C VAL A 125 -27.35 17.50 -8.55
N ASP A 126 -27.05 18.80 -8.48
CA ASP A 126 -25.76 19.28 -7.99
C ASP A 126 -25.56 19.00 -6.49
N ALA A 127 -26.64 18.99 -5.70
CA ALA A 127 -26.58 18.58 -4.29
C ALA A 127 -26.36 17.06 -4.11
N LEU A 128 -26.88 16.23 -5.02
CA LEU A 128 -26.63 14.78 -5.03
C LEU A 128 -25.20 14.42 -5.46
N ARG A 129 -24.55 15.23 -6.31
CA ARG A 129 -23.17 15.01 -6.77
C ARG A 129 -22.10 15.22 -5.70
N ASP A 130 -22.31 16.17 -4.78
CA ASP A 130 -21.43 16.45 -3.65
C ASP A 130 -21.72 15.54 -2.41
N LEU A 131 -22.55 14.50 -2.57
CA LEU A 131 -23.09 13.72 -1.44
C LEU A 131 -22.15 12.63 -0.90
N ASP A 132 -21.18 12.15 -1.68
CA ASP A 132 -20.22 11.09 -1.31
C ASP A 132 -19.38 11.45 -0.06
N ASP A 133 -18.75 12.63 -0.06
CA ASP A 133 -18.01 13.19 1.09
C ASP A 133 -18.92 13.41 2.30
N CYS A 134 -20.13 13.93 2.04
CA CYS A 134 -21.13 14.26 3.06
C CYS A 134 -21.57 13.01 3.83
N LEU A 135 -21.98 11.96 3.13
CA LEU A 135 -22.38 10.69 3.71
C LEU A 135 -21.23 10.02 4.45
N THR A 136 -20.02 10.00 3.86
CA THR A 136 -18.83 9.40 4.47
C THR A 136 -18.47 10.08 5.79
N MET A 137 -18.55 11.43 5.86
CA MET A 137 -18.35 12.15 7.12
C MET A 137 -19.47 11.91 8.15
N VAL A 138 -20.73 11.83 7.74
CA VAL A 138 -21.85 11.59 8.66
C VAL A 138 -21.78 10.17 9.26
N HIS A 139 -21.50 9.15 8.45
CA HIS A 139 -21.33 7.77 8.93
C HIS A 139 -20.08 7.63 9.82
N LEU A 140 -18.99 8.36 9.54
CA LEU A 140 -17.84 8.42 10.43
C LEU A 140 -18.22 8.96 11.82
N PHE A 141 -18.86 10.14 11.89
CA PHE A 141 -19.23 10.76 13.16
C PHE A 141 -20.36 10.03 13.90
N ALA A 142 -21.18 9.21 13.22
CA ALA A 142 -22.14 8.31 13.86
C ALA A 142 -21.45 7.19 14.68
N ALA A 143 -20.29 6.71 14.23
CA ALA A 143 -19.51 5.64 14.86
C ALA A 143 -18.51 6.13 15.93
N LEU A 144 -18.21 7.44 16.01
CA LEU A 144 -17.28 7.97 17.01
C LEU A 144 -17.87 7.99 18.44
N PRO A 145 -17.06 7.73 19.48
CA PRO A 145 -17.47 7.90 20.87
C PRO A 145 -17.62 9.39 21.23
N ALA A 146 -18.52 9.70 22.17
CA ALA A 146 -18.66 11.05 22.69
C ALA A 146 -17.56 11.37 23.71
N VAL A 147 -16.63 12.26 23.34
CA VAL A 147 -15.49 12.65 24.20
C VAL A 147 -15.53 14.15 24.48
N GLU A 148 -15.75 14.53 25.75
CA GLU A 148 -15.90 15.94 26.16
C GLU A 148 -14.66 16.79 25.90
N GLY A 149 -13.46 16.20 26.04
CA GLY A 149 -12.18 16.90 25.83
C GLY A 149 -12.01 17.46 24.41
N GLU A 150 -12.46 16.71 23.41
CA GLU A 150 -12.37 17.05 21.98
C GLU A 150 -13.58 17.87 21.48
N ARG A 151 -14.57 18.11 22.35
CA ARG A 151 -15.80 18.89 22.09
C ARG A 151 -16.78 18.23 21.12
N VAL A 152 -16.66 16.92 20.87
CA VAL A 152 -17.66 16.17 20.10
C VAL A 152 -18.92 16.03 20.96
N GLN A 153 -19.97 16.76 20.60
CA GLN A 153 -21.20 16.80 21.39
C GLN A 153 -22.05 15.55 21.17
N VAL A 154 -22.55 14.94 22.25
CA VAL A 154 -23.48 13.78 22.22
C VAL A 154 -24.63 14.00 21.23
N GLN A 155 -25.25 15.20 21.26
CA GLN A 155 -26.34 15.58 20.36
C GLN A 155 -25.97 15.56 18.88
N ARG A 156 -24.71 15.84 18.51
CA ARG A 156 -24.24 15.79 17.12
C ARG A 156 -24.12 14.35 16.64
N ILE A 157 -23.57 13.45 17.45
CA ILE A 157 -23.49 12.02 17.13
C ILE A 157 -24.89 11.42 16.91
N HIS A 158 -25.87 11.77 17.76
CA HIS A 158 -27.26 11.32 17.60
C HIS A 158 -27.91 11.90 16.32
N ASN A 159 -27.70 13.19 16.01
CA ASN A 159 -28.13 13.77 14.72
C ASN A 159 -27.51 13.02 13.54
N CYS A 160 -26.22 12.68 13.59
CA CYS A 160 -25.54 11.95 12.53
C CYS A 160 -26.12 10.54 12.33
N ARG A 161 -26.30 9.77 13.41
CA ARG A 161 -26.95 8.44 13.38
C ARG A 161 -28.32 8.49 12.73
N ARG A 162 -29.18 9.40 13.21
CA ARG A 162 -30.53 9.58 12.65
C ARG A 162 -30.49 9.92 11.17
N LEU A 163 -29.64 10.88 10.75
CA LEU A 163 -29.50 11.25 9.33
C LEU A 163 -28.94 10.10 8.45
N SER A 164 -28.03 9.26 8.97
CA SER A 164 -27.55 8.07 8.24
C SER A 164 -28.60 6.97 8.13
N HIS A 165 -29.38 6.70 9.18
CA HIS A 165 -30.46 5.71 9.13
C HIS A 165 -31.65 6.21 8.31
N GLU A 166 -31.95 7.52 8.33
CA GLU A 166 -32.91 8.16 7.42
C GLU A 166 -32.52 7.93 5.94
N TRP A 167 -31.24 8.05 5.61
CA TRP A 167 -30.70 7.81 4.26
C TRP A 167 -30.73 6.33 3.86
N GLN A 168 -30.25 5.45 4.74
CA GLN A 168 -30.24 4.00 4.53
C GLN A 168 -31.66 3.46 4.32
N ALA A 169 -32.62 3.83 5.16
CA ALA A 169 -34.00 3.40 5.02
C ALA A 169 -34.65 3.88 3.71
N TYR A 170 -34.35 5.10 3.26
CA TYR A 170 -34.81 5.59 1.95
C TYR A 170 -34.29 4.70 0.79
N ILE A 171 -33.01 4.30 0.84
CA ILE A 171 -32.44 3.38 -0.14
C ILE A 171 -33.10 2.01 -0.05
N SER A 172 -33.28 1.45 1.16
CA SER A 172 -33.95 0.18 1.36
C SER A 172 -35.39 0.18 0.84
N ARG A 173 -36.10 1.31 0.99
CA ARG A 173 -37.49 1.50 0.54
C ARG A 173 -37.64 1.72 -0.97
N THR A 174 -36.57 2.12 -1.65
CA THR A 174 -36.52 2.40 -3.10
C THR A 174 -35.76 1.35 -3.92
N HIS A 175 -35.08 0.39 -3.27
CA HIS A 175 -34.24 -0.63 -3.94
C HIS A 175 -33.17 -0.02 -4.87
N SER A 176 -32.60 1.12 -4.43
CA SER A 176 -31.63 1.92 -5.18
C SER A 176 -30.16 1.52 -4.95
N LEU A 177 -29.88 0.54 -4.09
CA LEU A 177 -28.53 0.01 -3.89
C LEU A 177 -28.06 -0.75 -5.13
N ARG A 178 -26.75 -0.71 -5.45
CA ARG A 178 -26.17 -1.26 -6.70
C ARG A 178 -24.90 -2.08 -6.52
N LYS A 179 -23.98 -1.66 -5.64
CA LYS A 179 -22.73 -2.36 -5.35
C LYS A 179 -22.39 -2.26 -3.86
N THR A 180 -21.78 -3.32 -3.32
CA THR A 180 -21.34 -3.38 -1.92
C THR A 180 -19.97 -4.05 -1.81
N PHE A 181 -18.98 -3.41 -1.17
CA PHE A 181 -17.64 -3.98 -1.04
C PHE A 181 -17.10 -3.85 0.38
N ILE A 182 -16.71 -4.97 0.98
CA ILE A 182 -16.08 -5.00 2.30
C ILE A 182 -14.59 -4.70 2.15
N SER A 183 -14.08 -3.75 2.94
CA SER A 183 -12.65 -3.46 3.03
C SER A 183 -12.18 -3.41 4.48
N VAL A 184 -10.87 -3.42 4.69
CA VAL A 184 -10.24 -3.20 6.01
C VAL A 184 -10.61 -1.83 6.61
N LYS A 185 -10.97 -0.84 5.78
CA LYS A 185 -11.36 0.52 6.23
C LYS A 185 -12.83 0.64 6.67
N GLY A 186 -13.67 -0.32 6.30
CA GLY A 186 -15.12 -0.21 6.35
C GLY A 186 -15.78 -0.77 5.08
N ILE A 187 -17.10 -0.60 4.98
CA ILE A 187 -17.90 -1.10 3.87
C ILE A 187 -18.22 0.06 2.91
N TYR A 188 -17.87 -0.12 1.64
CA TYR A 188 -18.24 0.78 0.56
C TYR A 188 -19.61 0.41 0.01
N TYR A 189 -20.49 1.39 -0.08
CA TYR A 189 -21.81 1.29 -0.68
C TYR A 189 -21.90 2.20 -1.90
N GLN A 190 -22.48 1.70 -3.00
CA GLN A 190 -22.89 2.54 -4.13
C GLN A 190 -24.38 2.36 -4.40
N ALA A 191 -25.11 3.47 -4.38
CA ALA A 191 -26.54 3.54 -4.73
C ALA A 191 -26.77 4.52 -5.88
N GLU A 192 -27.90 4.40 -6.54
CA GLU A 192 -28.26 5.16 -7.74
C GLU A 192 -29.58 5.91 -7.50
N VAL A 193 -29.48 7.23 -7.39
CA VAL A 193 -30.60 8.10 -7.01
C VAL A 193 -30.76 9.18 -8.07
N GLN A 194 -31.91 9.19 -8.74
CA GLN A 194 -32.23 10.12 -9.84
C GLN A 194 -31.12 10.16 -10.93
N GLY A 195 -30.61 8.98 -11.31
CA GLY A 195 -29.57 8.82 -12.32
C GLY A 195 -28.18 9.33 -11.92
N GLN A 196 -27.94 9.65 -10.64
CA GLN A 196 -26.58 9.88 -10.11
C GLN A 196 -26.15 8.69 -9.26
N LYS A 197 -24.92 8.20 -9.50
CA LYS A 197 -24.29 7.12 -8.73
C LYS A 197 -23.52 7.73 -7.57
N ILE A 198 -23.93 7.40 -6.36
CA ILE A 198 -23.50 8.01 -5.10
C ILE A 198 -22.78 6.92 -4.30
N THR A 199 -21.53 7.18 -3.90
CA THR A 199 -20.62 6.19 -3.32
C THR A 199 -20.08 6.66 -1.96
N TRP A 200 -20.36 5.94 -0.88
CA TRP A 200 -19.91 6.33 0.46
C TRP A 200 -19.29 5.16 1.23
N LEU A 201 -18.44 5.49 2.18
CA LEU A 201 -17.79 4.54 3.08
C LEU A 201 -18.41 4.63 4.48
N THR A 202 -18.96 3.52 4.95
CA THR A 202 -19.37 3.33 6.35
C THR A 202 -18.24 2.63 7.11
N PRO A 203 -17.72 3.18 8.21
CA PRO A 203 -16.69 2.50 9.01
C PRO A 203 -17.26 1.24 9.69
N HIS A 204 -16.40 0.29 10.04
CA HIS A 204 -16.81 -0.83 10.89
C HIS A 204 -17.20 -0.35 12.30
N ALA A 205 -18.21 -0.99 12.89
CA ALA A 205 -18.75 -0.71 14.23
C ALA A 205 -17.81 -1.18 15.38
N LEU A 206 -16.57 -0.72 15.32
CA LEU A 206 -15.50 -0.96 16.29
C LEU A 206 -15.20 0.34 17.05
N GLN A 207 -14.67 0.23 18.27
CA GLN A 207 -14.30 1.39 19.07
C GLN A 207 -13.16 2.19 18.41
N GLN A 208 -13.52 3.28 17.75
CA GLN A 208 -12.57 4.17 17.07
C GLN A 208 -11.70 4.91 18.11
N VAL A 209 -10.38 4.86 17.92
CA VAL A 209 -9.41 5.59 18.74
C VAL A 209 -9.15 6.96 18.12
N LEU A 210 -9.50 8.02 18.86
CA LEU A 210 -9.27 9.41 18.45
C LEU A 210 -7.78 9.76 18.59
N THR A 211 -7.26 10.64 17.73
CA THR A 211 -5.84 11.05 17.73
C THR A 211 -5.68 12.57 17.78
N ASP A 212 -4.77 13.03 18.65
CA ASP A 212 -4.48 14.46 18.89
C ASP A 212 -4.00 15.22 17.63
N ASP A 213 -3.54 14.51 16.59
CA ASP A 213 -3.03 15.09 15.34
C ASP A 213 -4.11 15.76 14.48
N VAL A 214 -5.40 15.49 14.74
CA VAL A 214 -6.52 15.93 13.90
C VAL A 214 -7.26 17.14 14.49
N ASP A 215 -7.39 18.23 13.73
CA ASP A 215 -8.15 19.41 14.17
C ASP A 215 -9.67 19.18 14.03
N PHE A 216 -10.26 18.48 15.01
CA PHE A 216 -11.71 18.25 15.09
C PHE A 216 -12.55 19.54 15.00
N ASN A 217 -12.01 20.71 15.35
CA ASN A 217 -12.72 21.99 15.18
C ASN A 217 -12.92 22.37 13.70
N VAL A 218 -12.08 21.86 12.79
CA VAL A 218 -12.28 21.98 11.34
C VAL A 218 -13.33 20.96 10.89
N MET A 219 -13.18 19.68 11.26
CA MET A 219 -14.10 18.61 10.86
C MET A 219 -15.54 18.88 11.32
N LEU A 220 -15.75 19.34 12.56
CA LEU A 220 -17.07 19.73 13.08
C LEU A 220 -17.71 20.90 12.31
N THR A 221 -16.93 21.72 11.58
CA THR A 221 -17.48 22.78 10.72
C THR A 221 -17.79 22.34 9.29
N PHE A 222 -17.22 21.23 8.84
CA PHE A 222 -17.72 20.50 7.67
C PHE A 222 -18.97 19.71 8.05
N LEU A 223 -18.94 18.98 9.17
CA LEU A 223 -20.08 18.19 9.67
C LEU A 223 -21.33 19.05 9.87
N GLU A 224 -21.22 20.24 10.46
CA GLU A 224 -22.36 21.16 10.62
C GLU A 224 -23.00 21.58 9.27
N PHE A 225 -22.20 21.68 8.20
CA PHE A 225 -22.71 21.93 6.85
C PHE A 225 -23.36 20.68 6.26
N TYR A 226 -22.69 19.53 6.37
CA TYR A 226 -23.14 18.24 5.85
C TYR A 226 -24.41 17.72 6.54
N GLU A 227 -24.55 17.87 7.86
CA GLU A 227 -25.81 17.63 8.61
C GLU A 227 -26.97 18.41 7.99
N THR A 228 -26.77 19.70 7.69
CA THR A 228 -27.82 20.52 7.08
C THR A 228 -28.07 20.18 5.62
N LEU A 229 -27.04 19.85 4.83
CA LEU A 229 -27.17 19.42 3.44
C LEU A 229 -27.96 18.12 3.33
N LEU A 230 -27.58 17.10 4.10
CA LEU A 230 -28.25 15.80 4.13
C LEU A 230 -29.69 15.92 4.65
N GLY A 231 -29.96 16.79 5.63
CA GLY A 231 -31.33 17.09 6.07
C GLY A 231 -32.21 17.69 4.97
N PHE A 232 -31.68 18.60 4.14
CA PHE A 232 -32.41 19.13 2.97
C PHE A 232 -32.63 18.07 1.87
N ILE A 233 -31.67 17.15 1.69
CA ILE A 233 -31.78 16.05 0.73
C ILE A 233 -32.80 15.02 1.21
N ASN A 234 -32.69 14.51 2.43
CA ASN A 234 -33.64 13.59 3.04
C ASN A 234 -35.07 14.17 3.02
N PHE A 235 -35.25 15.44 3.40
CA PHE A 235 -36.55 16.13 3.30
C PHE A 235 -37.16 16.00 1.90
N LYS A 236 -36.42 16.34 0.83
CA LYS A 236 -36.94 16.28 -0.53
C LYS A 236 -37.15 14.85 -1.03
N LEU A 237 -36.26 13.91 -0.69
CA LEU A 237 -36.38 12.50 -1.07
C LEU A 237 -37.61 11.84 -0.41
N TYR A 238 -37.87 12.12 0.87
CA TYR A 238 -39.04 11.60 1.58
C TYR A 238 -40.34 12.14 0.99
N HIS A 239 -40.40 13.42 0.65
CA HIS A 239 -41.55 13.98 -0.07
C HIS A 239 -41.73 13.35 -1.46
N SER A 240 -40.65 12.95 -2.15
CA SER A 240 -40.77 12.26 -3.46
C SER A 240 -41.33 10.84 -3.37
N ILE A 241 -41.29 10.20 -2.19
CA ILE A 241 -41.94 8.92 -1.90
C ILE A 241 -43.23 9.06 -1.07
N ASN A 242 -43.76 10.29 -0.94
CA ASN A 242 -44.96 10.63 -0.15
C ASN A 242 -44.91 10.20 1.33
N VAL A 243 -43.72 10.27 1.96
CA VAL A 243 -43.53 10.03 3.40
C VAL A 243 -43.27 11.35 4.13
N ASN A 244 -43.95 11.56 5.26
CA ASN A 244 -43.76 12.74 6.09
C ASN A 244 -42.33 12.82 6.66
N TYR A 245 -41.77 14.03 6.70
CA TYR A 245 -40.43 14.30 7.23
C TYR A 245 -40.46 15.36 8.35
N PRO A 246 -39.78 15.17 9.49
CA PRO A 246 -39.01 13.96 9.85
C PRO A 246 -39.93 12.75 10.14
N PRO A 247 -39.46 11.51 9.90
CA PRO A 247 -40.21 10.31 10.25
C PRO A 247 -40.37 10.19 11.77
N VAL A 248 -41.49 9.61 12.21
CA VAL A 248 -41.76 9.35 13.63
C VAL A 248 -41.32 7.93 13.97
N LEU A 249 -40.37 7.79 14.90
CA LEU A 249 -39.90 6.49 15.39
C LEU A 249 -40.76 5.99 16.56
N ASP A 250 -40.77 4.67 16.75
CA ASP A 250 -41.27 4.02 17.96
C ASP A 250 -40.20 4.11 19.07
N PRO A 251 -40.47 4.80 20.19
CA PRO A 251 -39.51 4.94 21.29
C PRO A 251 -39.02 3.60 21.87
N ARG A 252 -39.83 2.52 21.78
CA ARG A 252 -39.43 1.19 22.27
C ARG A 252 -38.35 0.57 21.38
N LEU A 253 -38.44 0.75 20.06
CA LEU A 253 -37.45 0.25 19.10
C LEU A 253 -36.20 1.15 19.03
N GLU A 254 -36.37 2.45 19.26
CA GLU A 254 -35.27 3.41 19.45
C GLU A 254 -34.43 3.04 20.69
N ALA A 255 -35.06 2.77 21.84
CA ALA A 255 -34.40 2.34 23.07
C ALA A 255 -33.61 1.01 22.94
N LEU A 256 -34.05 0.11 22.05
CA LEU A 256 -33.37 -1.16 21.75
C LEU A 256 -32.28 -1.04 20.67
N ALA A 257 -31.82 0.19 20.36
CA ALA A 257 -30.83 0.47 19.32
C ALA A 257 -31.15 -0.22 17.98
N SER A 258 -32.43 -0.19 17.59
CA SER A 258 -32.94 -0.77 16.34
C SER A 258 -33.49 0.30 15.37
N GLU A 259 -32.95 1.52 15.48
CA GLU A 259 -33.35 2.74 14.77
C GLU A 259 -33.62 2.50 13.27
N LEU A 260 -32.70 1.85 12.55
CA LEU A 260 -32.86 1.53 11.12
C LEU A 260 -34.07 0.60 10.85
N TYR A 261 -34.24 -0.46 11.65
CA TYR A 261 -35.37 -1.38 11.50
C TYR A 261 -36.70 -0.67 11.81
N ALA A 262 -36.74 0.14 12.86
CA ALA A 262 -37.90 0.97 13.20
C ALA A 262 -38.30 1.92 12.07
N LEU A 263 -37.32 2.57 11.43
CA LEU A 263 -37.55 3.51 10.33
C LEU A 263 -37.98 2.79 9.04
N CYS A 264 -37.37 1.65 8.71
CA CYS A 264 -37.82 0.77 7.62
C CYS A 264 -39.24 0.24 7.85
N ARG A 265 -39.59 -0.13 9.09
CA ARG A 265 -40.96 -0.53 9.48
C ARG A 265 -41.93 0.63 9.32
N TYR A 266 -41.60 1.82 9.80
CA TYR A 266 -42.39 3.05 9.63
C TYR A 266 -42.70 3.35 8.14
N MET A 267 -41.67 3.34 7.29
CA MET A 267 -41.81 3.51 5.83
C MET A 267 -42.65 2.43 5.14
N SER A 268 -42.71 1.23 5.71
CA SER A 268 -43.50 0.11 5.21
C SER A 268 -44.95 0.18 5.68
N SER A 269 -45.17 0.64 6.92
CA SER A 269 -46.48 0.95 7.49
C SER A 269 -47.09 2.27 6.97
N GLY A 270 -46.42 2.99 6.07
CA GLY A 270 -46.91 4.23 5.45
C GLY A 270 -48.15 4.09 4.54
N ARG A 271 -48.81 2.93 4.53
CA ARG A 271 -50.19 2.79 4.06
C ARG A 271 -51.15 3.23 5.16
N VAL A 272 -52.18 3.99 4.82
CA VAL A 272 -53.28 4.31 5.77
C VAL A 272 -53.82 3.00 6.36
N PRO A 273 -53.91 2.86 7.69
CA PRO A 273 -54.34 1.61 8.33
C PRO A 273 -55.82 1.36 8.06
N GLY A 274 -56.10 0.42 7.16
CA GLY A 274 -57.44 -0.09 6.86
C GLY A 274 -57.53 -1.58 7.21
N ASN A 275 -58.18 -1.86 8.33
CA ASN A 275 -58.69 -3.15 8.84
C ASN A 275 -57.95 -4.46 8.48
N SER A 276 -57.31 -5.05 9.48
CA SER A 276 -57.27 -6.50 9.68
C SER A 276 -57.54 -6.80 11.17
N GLU A 277 -58.44 -7.73 11.47
CA GLU A 277 -58.93 -8.00 12.82
C GLU A 277 -57.89 -8.73 13.71
N PRO A 278 -57.99 -8.64 15.06
CA PRO A 278 -57.02 -9.25 15.97
C PRO A 278 -57.29 -10.74 16.19
N ALA A 279 -56.26 -11.57 16.00
CA ALA A 279 -56.17 -12.93 16.51
C ALA A 279 -54.71 -13.20 16.95
N GLY A 280 -54.43 -13.81 18.11
CA GLY A 280 -55.33 -14.29 19.15
C GLY A 280 -54.70 -14.23 20.55
N LEU A 281 -55.47 -14.69 21.55
CA LEU A 281 -55.11 -14.63 22.96
C LEU A 281 -54.05 -15.67 23.34
N ILE A 282 -53.11 -15.27 24.21
CA ILE A 282 -52.62 -16.13 25.31
C ILE A 282 -52.72 -15.28 26.58
N GLU A 283 -53.47 -15.77 27.55
CA GLU A 283 -53.54 -15.21 28.91
C GLU A 283 -52.38 -15.79 29.73
N ASP A 284 -51.75 -15.00 30.60
CA ASP A 284 -51.51 -15.51 31.96
C ASP A 284 -51.32 -14.42 33.03
N LYS A 285 -52.31 -14.38 33.93
CA LYS A 285 -52.32 -13.99 35.36
C LYS A 285 -51.68 -12.67 35.83
N GLU A 286 -52.54 -11.89 36.47
CA GLU A 286 -52.20 -10.93 37.53
C GLU A 286 -51.78 -11.68 38.82
N ASP A 287 -50.85 -11.11 39.58
CA ASP A 287 -50.66 -11.36 41.02
C ASP A 287 -50.23 -10.02 41.66
N GLU A 288 -50.95 -9.56 42.68
CA GLU A 288 -50.59 -8.37 43.46
C GLU A 288 -49.56 -8.73 44.56
N ASP A 289 -48.56 -7.87 44.83
CA ASP A 289 -48.56 -6.99 46.02
C ASP A 289 -47.25 -6.16 46.22
N ASN A 290 -47.38 -5.04 46.94
CA ASN A 290 -46.37 -4.29 47.73
C ASN A 290 -45.05 -3.72 47.12
N LYS A 291 -45.16 -2.42 46.74
CA LYS A 291 -44.40 -1.25 47.28
C LYS A 291 -42.93 -0.90 46.88
N GLU A 292 -42.77 0.42 46.67
CA GLU A 292 -41.56 1.27 46.69
C GLU A 292 -40.51 1.06 45.56
N SER A 293 -39.99 2.11 44.88
CA SER A 293 -40.10 3.57 45.10
C SER A 293 -40.01 4.41 43.79
N SER A 294 -40.43 5.67 43.88
CA SER A 294 -40.77 6.61 42.79
C SER A 294 -39.66 6.98 41.78
N LYS A 295 -40.02 7.10 40.47
CA LYS A 295 -39.48 8.15 39.55
C LYS A 295 -40.11 8.32 38.15
N THR A 296 -41.15 7.59 37.76
CA THR A 296 -41.59 7.44 36.35
C THR A 296 -42.67 8.42 35.85
N ASP A 297 -43.42 9.04 36.77
CA ASP A 297 -44.78 9.55 36.53
C ASP A 297 -44.88 10.79 35.59
N GLU A 298 -43.78 11.52 35.33
CA GLU A 298 -43.78 12.64 34.37
C GLU A 298 -43.92 12.19 32.90
N SER A 299 -43.67 10.91 32.61
CA SER A 299 -43.69 10.37 31.23
C SER A 299 -45.11 10.11 30.73
N GLU A 300 -45.93 9.44 31.54
CA GLU A 300 -47.24 8.93 31.14
C GLU A 300 -48.30 10.04 31.04
N LEU A 301 -48.19 11.05 31.91
CA LEU A 301 -49.06 12.25 31.89
C LEU A 301 -49.02 13.02 30.57
N ARG A 302 -47.96 12.89 29.76
CA ARG A 302 -47.87 13.49 28.41
C ARG A 302 -48.54 12.65 27.32
N LEU A 303 -48.58 11.32 27.47
CA LEU A 303 -49.22 10.42 26.51
C LEU A 303 -50.75 10.59 26.55
N ALA A 304 -51.33 10.64 27.76
CA ALA A 304 -52.78 10.82 27.94
C ALA A 304 -53.33 12.14 27.35
N GLN A 305 -52.52 13.21 27.32
CA GLN A 305 -52.98 14.52 26.85
C GLN A 305 -53.06 14.68 25.31
N LEU A 306 -52.47 13.76 24.54
CA LEU A 306 -52.41 13.88 23.07
C LEU A 306 -53.53 13.14 22.31
N GLN A 307 -54.26 12.23 22.96
CA GLN A 307 -55.26 11.40 22.28
C GLN A 307 -56.60 12.10 21.97
N HIS A 308 -56.82 13.33 22.46
CA HIS A 308 -58.17 13.90 22.59
C HIS A 308 -58.57 14.98 21.55
N GLN A 309 -57.84 15.11 20.42
CA GLN A 309 -58.07 16.17 19.42
C GLN A 309 -58.05 15.70 17.95
N LEU A 310 -59.09 14.99 17.50
CA LEU A 310 -59.48 14.94 16.08
C LEU A 310 -61.02 15.02 15.95
N PRO A 311 -61.57 16.00 15.21
CA PRO A 311 -63.02 16.15 15.04
C PRO A 311 -63.59 15.35 13.87
N THR A 312 -64.89 15.07 13.92
CA THR A 312 -65.66 14.34 12.91
C THR A 312 -66.25 15.29 11.85
N ASN A 313 -66.30 14.88 10.57
CA ASN A 313 -67.57 14.66 9.84
C ASN A 313 -67.41 14.43 8.32
N GLU A 314 -68.08 13.36 7.87
CA GLU A 314 -68.87 13.21 6.63
C GLU A 314 -68.21 13.26 5.22
N PRO A 315 -68.85 12.61 4.21
CA PRO A 315 -68.18 12.19 2.98
C PRO A 315 -68.76 12.84 1.70
N GLY A 316 -68.17 12.51 0.54
CA GLY A 316 -68.86 12.64 -0.74
C GLY A 316 -68.21 13.58 -1.76
N ALA A 317 -67.00 13.25 -2.23
CA ALA A 317 -66.51 13.67 -3.53
C ALA A 317 -65.98 12.44 -4.28
N LEU A 318 -66.40 12.26 -5.54
CA LEU A 318 -66.11 11.10 -6.40
C LEU A 318 -64.60 10.83 -6.46
N MET A 319 -64.12 9.58 -6.40
CA MET A 319 -64.43 8.50 -7.35
C MET A 319 -64.22 8.89 -8.83
N HIS A 320 -63.36 9.88 -9.13
CA HIS A 320 -62.97 10.18 -10.50
C HIS A 320 -61.58 10.84 -10.62
N LEU A 321 -60.50 10.08 -10.37
CA LEU A 321 -59.11 10.40 -10.75
C LEU A 321 -58.19 9.16 -10.65
N VAL A 322 -58.63 8.04 -11.24
CA VAL A 322 -57.86 6.77 -11.34
C VAL A 322 -57.00 6.73 -12.62
N GLN A 323 -56.96 7.84 -13.37
CA GLN A 323 -56.13 8.05 -14.55
C GLN A 323 -55.46 9.43 -14.43
N GLU A 324 -54.33 9.61 -15.13
CA GLU A 324 -53.50 10.83 -15.20
C GLU A 324 -52.71 11.23 -13.93
N SER A 325 -51.63 10.49 -13.67
CA SER A 325 -50.33 11.11 -13.27
C SER A 325 -49.11 10.23 -13.58
N THR A 326 -49.14 9.50 -14.71
CA THR A 326 -47.93 8.95 -15.35
C THR A 326 -47.13 10.12 -15.95
N ALA A 327 -46.07 10.57 -15.26
CA ALA A 327 -45.31 11.76 -15.66
C ALA A 327 -43.84 11.79 -15.17
N ALA A 328 -43.11 10.67 -15.23
CA ALA A 328 -41.63 10.62 -15.11
C ALA A 328 -41.07 9.22 -15.47
N ASP A 329 -41.13 8.81 -16.73
CA ASP A 329 -40.70 7.48 -17.18
C ASP A 329 -39.17 7.29 -17.18
N ALA A 330 -38.64 6.47 -16.27
CA ALA A 330 -37.29 5.88 -16.33
C ALA A 330 -37.07 4.74 -15.28
N ASP A 331 -38.03 3.82 -15.11
CA ASP A 331 -37.87 2.66 -14.21
C ASP A 331 -36.94 1.60 -14.83
N ASP A 332 -35.63 1.74 -14.59
CA ASP A 332 -34.56 0.81 -15.02
C ASP A 332 -34.92 -0.67 -14.79
N ALA A 333 -34.51 -1.53 -15.72
CA ALA A 333 -34.59 -2.99 -15.54
C ALA A 333 -33.84 -3.42 -14.27
N ASP A 334 -32.63 -2.88 -14.06
CA ASP A 334 -31.79 -3.03 -12.87
C ASP A 334 -32.56 -2.85 -11.55
N ALA A 335 -33.45 -1.86 -11.47
CA ALA A 335 -34.20 -1.55 -10.25
C ALA A 335 -35.27 -2.63 -9.95
N LYS A 336 -35.79 -3.30 -10.99
CA LYS A 336 -36.73 -4.42 -10.86
C LYS A 336 -36.00 -5.69 -10.44
N GLU A 337 -34.83 -5.98 -11.03
CA GLU A 337 -33.95 -7.08 -10.64
C GLU A 337 -33.54 -7.00 -9.16
N CYS A 338 -32.99 -5.85 -8.73
CA CYS A 338 -32.56 -5.61 -7.36
C CYS A 338 -33.71 -5.81 -6.34
N ARG A 339 -34.94 -5.45 -6.71
CA ARG A 339 -36.13 -5.63 -5.87
C ARG A 339 -36.63 -7.08 -5.79
N SER A 340 -36.26 -7.93 -6.74
CA SER A 340 -36.64 -9.36 -6.75
C SER A 340 -35.65 -10.29 -6.04
N LEU A 341 -34.38 -9.91 -5.93
CA LEU A 341 -33.26 -10.81 -5.61
C LEU A 341 -33.46 -11.67 -4.33
N PHE A 342 -33.94 -11.10 -3.23
CA PHE A 342 -34.19 -11.83 -1.97
C PHE A 342 -35.68 -11.88 -1.57
N LYS A 343 -36.60 -11.57 -2.49
CA LYS A 343 -38.02 -11.26 -2.22
C LYS A 343 -38.81 -12.34 -1.45
N ASN A 344 -38.35 -13.60 -1.45
CA ASN A 344 -38.99 -14.72 -0.75
C ASN A 344 -38.09 -15.35 0.34
N LEU A 345 -36.96 -14.74 0.70
CA LEU A 345 -36.02 -15.30 1.68
C LEU A 345 -36.19 -14.66 3.07
N LYS A 346 -36.40 -15.51 4.08
CA LYS A 346 -36.22 -15.17 5.51
C LYS A 346 -34.77 -15.48 5.93
N PHE A 347 -34.09 -14.47 6.46
CA PHE A 347 -32.72 -14.55 7.00
C PHE A 347 -32.71 -14.40 8.52
N TYR A 348 -31.92 -15.23 9.19
CA TYR A 348 -31.62 -15.10 10.62
C TYR A 348 -30.13 -14.80 10.82
N LEU A 349 -29.82 -13.76 11.60
CA LEU A 349 -28.45 -13.30 11.88
C LEU A 349 -28.00 -13.73 13.29
N SER A 350 -26.99 -14.59 13.35
CA SER A 350 -26.34 -14.99 14.62
C SER A 350 -25.48 -13.86 15.20
N ARG A 351 -25.33 -13.85 16.54
CA ARG A 351 -24.79 -12.72 17.32
C ARG A 351 -23.39 -12.22 16.94
N GLU A 352 -22.53 -13.05 16.35
CA GLU A 352 -21.19 -12.66 15.90
C GLU A 352 -21.17 -11.83 14.59
N VAL A 353 -22.26 -11.87 13.82
CA VAL A 353 -22.34 -11.29 12.48
C VAL A 353 -22.61 -9.78 12.55
N PRO A 354 -22.02 -8.93 11.69
CA PRO A 354 -22.24 -7.47 11.72
C PRO A 354 -23.68 -7.08 11.35
N ARG A 355 -24.52 -6.96 12.40
CA ARG A 355 -25.96 -6.64 12.36
C ARG A 355 -26.28 -5.41 11.50
N GLU A 356 -25.63 -4.28 11.75
CA GLU A 356 -25.94 -3.00 11.08
C GLU A 356 -25.86 -3.07 9.55
N SER A 357 -24.81 -3.70 9.01
CA SER A 357 -24.61 -3.81 7.56
C SER A 357 -25.62 -4.73 6.88
N LEU A 358 -25.98 -5.86 7.51
CA LEU A 358 -26.93 -6.81 6.92
C LEU A 358 -28.39 -6.37 7.10
N LEU A 359 -28.71 -5.66 8.19
CA LEU A 359 -30.01 -4.97 8.35
C LEU A 359 -30.27 -3.90 7.29
N PHE A 360 -29.22 -3.31 6.71
CA PHE A 360 -29.37 -2.40 5.58
C PHE A 360 -29.50 -3.15 4.24
N ILE A 361 -28.58 -4.09 3.97
CA ILE A 361 -28.48 -4.77 2.67
C ILE A 361 -29.68 -5.68 2.40
N ILE A 362 -30.07 -6.57 3.33
CA ILE A 362 -31.07 -7.61 3.07
C ILE A 362 -32.44 -6.99 2.69
N PRO A 363 -32.98 -5.98 3.42
CA PRO A 363 -34.22 -5.31 3.02
C PRO A 363 -34.08 -4.48 1.72
N ALA A 364 -32.89 -3.92 1.44
CA ALA A 364 -32.66 -3.18 0.20
C ALA A 364 -32.77 -4.06 -1.06
N PHE A 365 -32.55 -5.37 -0.94
CA PHE A 365 -32.78 -6.37 -1.99
C PHE A 365 -34.07 -7.20 -1.79
N GLY A 366 -34.97 -6.73 -0.92
CA GLY A 366 -36.33 -7.26 -0.73
C GLY A 366 -36.46 -8.44 0.24
N GLY A 367 -35.39 -8.86 0.91
CA GLY A 367 -35.43 -9.97 1.88
C GLY A 367 -35.92 -9.55 3.27
N THR A 368 -36.39 -10.52 4.05
CA THR A 368 -36.80 -10.31 5.45
C THR A 368 -35.70 -10.78 6.39
N VAL A 369 -35.41 -10.02 7.45
CA VAL A 369 -34.25 -10.26 8.34
C VAL A 369 -34.64 -10.19 9.82
N SER A 370 -34.11 -11.11 10.61
CA SER A 370 -34.13 -11.11 12.09
C SER A 370 -32.74 -11.38 12.66
N TRP A 371 -32.57 -11.24 13.98
CA TRP A 371 -31.29 -11.36 14.69
C TRP A 371 -31.44 -11.97 16.08
N GLU A 372 -30.33 -12.48 16.62
CA GLU A 372 -30.23 -12.97 18.00
C GLU A 372 -30.26 -11.80 19.01
N GLY A 373 -31.42 -11.54 19.64
CA GLY A 373 -31.55 -10.59 20.77
C GLY A 373 -32.91 -9.86 20.87
N GLU A 374 -33.09 -9.06 21.92
CA GLU A 374 -34.33 -8.31 22.15
C GLU A 374 -34.67 -7.35 20.97
N GLY A 375 -35.96 -7.20 20.70
CA GLY A 375 -36.49 -6.40 19.58
C GLY A 375 -36.45 -7.08 18.22
N ALA A 376 -36.04 -8.36 18.15
CA ALA A 376 -36.07 -9.17 16.93
C ALA A 376 -37.49 -9.31 16.33
N PRO A 377 -37.65 -9.35 14.99
CA PRO A 377 -38.95 -9.57 14.35
C PRO A 377 -39.51 -11.01 14.42
N PHE A 378 -38.64 -12.01 14.58
CA PHE A 378 -38.97 -13.43 14.77
C PHE A 378 -37.78 -14.19 15.38
N ASP A 379 -38.06 -15.18 16.23
CA ASP A 379 -37.03 -15.90 17.01
C ASP A 379 -36.31 -17.01 16.20
N GLU A 380 -35.21 -17.55 16.73
CA GLU A 380 -34.44 -18.64 16.10
C GLU A 380 -35.28 -19.91 15.87
N THR A 381 -36.41 -20.07 16.55
CA THR A 381 -37.30 -21.23 16.45
C THR A 381 -38.32 -21.17 15.29
N ASP A 382 -38.38 -20.10 14.49
CA ASP A 382 -39.29 -20.01 13.34
C ASP A 382 -38.90 -21.01 12.22
N GLU A 383 -39.80 -21.92 11.86
CA GLU A 383 -39.57 -22.95 10.83
C GLU A 383 -39.47 -22.37 9.41
N ASP A 384 -40.05 -21.19 9.15
CA ASP A 384 -39.99 -20.49 7.85
C ASP A 384 -38.59 -19.92 7.51
N ILE A 385 -37.64 -19.92 8.45
CA ILE A 385 -36.30 -19.35 8.23
C ILE A 385 -35.57 -20.17 7.16
N THR A 386 -35.25 -19.54 6.03
CA THR A 386 -34.59 -20.21 4.89
C THR A 386 -33.07 -20.27 5.03
N HIS A 387 -32.45 -19.18 5.49
CA HIS A 387 -31.00 -19.01 5.55
C HIS A 387 -30.59 -18.51 6.94
N GLN A 388 -29.61 -19.17 7.56
CA GLN A 388 -29.03 -18.76 8.83
C GLN A 388 -27.57 -18.32 8.61
N ILE A 389 -27.30 -17.04 8.88
CA ILE A 389 -25.99 -16.43 8.66
C ILE A 389 -25.15 -16.60 9.92
N VAL A 390 -24.01 -17.27 9.78
CA VAL A 390 -23.11 -17.67 10.88
C VAL A 390 -21.67 -17.40 10.49
N ASP A 391 -20.86 -16.87 11.41
CA ASP A 391 -19.41 -16.63 11.22
C ASP A 391 -18.60 -17.31 12.32
N ARG A 392 -18.80 -18.63 12.45
CA ARG A 392 -18.16 -19.52 13.43
C ARG A 392 -17.41 -20.65 12.73
N PRO A 393 -16.32 -21.20 13.32
CA PRO A 393 -15.60 -22.33 12.70
C PRO A 393 -16.41 -23.63 12.73
N THR A 394 -17.35 -23.78 13.68
CA THR A 394 -18.29 -24.88 13.81
C THR A 394 -19.62 -24.38 14.38
N GLN A 395 -20.72 -25.04 14.00
CA GLN A 395 -22.07 -24.76 14.49
C GLN A 395 -22.58 -25.98 15.27
N SER A 396 -23.12 -25.77 16.47
CA SER A 396 -23.53 -26.86 17.38
C SER A 396 -24.97 -27.33 17.19
N HIS A 397 -25.86 -26.44 16.73
CA HIS A 397 -27.26 -26.74 16.41
C HIS A 397 -27.53 -26.38 14.95
N VAL A 398 -27.97 -27.38 14.17
CA VAL A 398 -28.17 -27.30 12.73
C VAL A 398 -29.58 -27.80 12.43
N PHE A 399 -30.44 -26.91 11.92
CA PHE A 399 -31.78 -27.27 11.45
C PHE A 399 -31.70 -27.75 9.99
N LEU A 400 -32.22 -28.95 9.70
CA LEU A 400 -32.15 -29.58 8.37
C LEU A 400 -32.95 -28.83 7.28
N SER A 401 -33.83 -27.91 7.65
CA SER A 401 -34.59 -27.04 6.76
C SER A 401 -33.85 -25.77 6.34
N ARG A 402 -32.66 -25.49 6.88
CA ARG A 402 -31.96 -24.19 6.73
C ARG A 402 -30.61 -24.33 6.05
N GLU A 403 -30.28 -23.37 5.20
CA GLU A 403 -28.93 -23.23 4.66
C GLU A 403 -28.05 -22.37 5.58
N TYR A 404 -26.89 -22.91 5.95
CA TYR A 404 -25.92 -22.28 6.86
C TYR A 404 -24.76 -21.70 6.06
N VAL A 405 -24.77 -20.37 5.88
CA VAL A 405 -23.82 -19.67 5.00
C VAL A 405 -23.10 -18.52 5.71
N GLN A 406 -21.85 -18.30 5.30
CA GLN A 406 -21.02 -17.19 5.78
C GLN A 406 -21.54 -15.85 5.24
N PRO A 407 -21.39 -14.73 5.98
CA PRO A 407 -21.93 -13.43 5.60
C PRO A 407 -21.45 -12.92 4.23
N GLN A 408 -20.26 -13.32 3.77
CA GLN A 408 -19.70 -12.91 2.46
C GLN A 408 -20.65 -13.25 1.29
N TRP A 409 -21.37 -14.37 1.36
CA TRP A 409 -22.30 -14.81 0.31
C TRP A 409 -23.29 -13.73 -0.10
N ILE A 410 -23.82 -12.97 0.87
CA ILE A 410 -24.79 -11.89 0.63
C ILE A 410 -24.16 -10.78 -0.23
N TYR A 411 -22.92 -10.38 0.06
CA TYR A 411 -22.22 -9.31 -0.66
C TYR A 411 -21.84 -9.73 -2.08
N ASP A 412 -21.42 -10.98 -2.26
CA ASP A 412 -21.08 -11.52 -3.58
C ASP A 412 -22.34 -11.72 -4.44
N CYS A 413 -23.45 -12.23 -3.88
CA CYS A 413 -24.75 -12.30 -4.56
C CYS A 413 -25.25 -10.92 -5.00
N VAL A 414 -25.13 -9.90 -4.13
CA VAL A 414 -25.50 -8.51 -4.44
C VAL A 414 -24.67 -7.94 -5.59
N ASN A 415 -23.35 -8.14 -5.58
CA ASN A 415 -22.47 -7.66 -6.65
C ASN A 415 -22.67 -8.43 -7.97
N ALA A 416 -22.96 -9.73 -7.90
CA ALA A 416 -23.22 -10.57 -9.07
C ALA A 416 -24.65 -10.41 -9.63
N ARG A 417 -25.57 -9.78 -8.86
CA ARG A 417 -27.03 -9.68 -9.12
C ARG A 417 -27.77 -11.02 -9.27
N ILE A 418 -27.16 -12.11 -8.83
CA ILE A 418 -27.72 -13.46 -8.89
C ILE A 418 -27.55 -14.17 -7.55
N ILE A 419 -28.44 -15.10 -7.22
CA ILE A 419 -28.26 -15.98 -6.08
C ILE A 419 -27.16 -17.00 -6.46
N LEU A 420 -26.01 -16.91 -5.79
CA LEU A 420 -24.86 -17.79 -6.02
C LEU A 420 -25.02 -19.14 -5.30
N PRO A 421 -24.45 -20.24 -5.83
CA PRO A 421 -24.44 -21.53 -5.13
C PRO A 421 -23.78 -21.43 -3.74
N THR A 422 -24.44 -21.99 -2.73
CA THR A 422 -24.05 -21.88 -1.31
C THR A 422 -22.89 -22.80 -0.93
N GLU A 423 -22.59 -23.84 -1.72
CA GLU A 423 -21.55 -24.86 -1.48
C GLU A 423 -20.14 -24.29 -1.16
N GLY A 424 -19.80 -23.15 -1.78
CA GLY A 424 -18.53 -22.44 -1.58
C GLY A 424 -18.48 -21.55 -0.33
N TYR A 425 -19.62 -21.33 0.31
CA TYR A 425 -19.81 -20.38 1.42
C TYR A 425 -20.30 -21.04 2.72
N ILE A 426 -20.36 -22.37 2.76
CA ILE A 426 -20.79 -23.12 3.95
C ILE A 426 -19.87 -22.82 5.14
N VAL A 427 -20.46 -22.70 6.33
CA VAL A 427 -19.77 -22.51 7.62
C VAL A 427 -18.59 -23.49 7.76
N GLY A 428 -17.39 -22.98 8.10
CA GLY A 428 -16.18 -23.78 8.28
C GLY A 428 -15.37 -24.09 7.00
N ARG A 429 -15.85 -23.74 5.80
CA ARG A 429 -15.03 -23.72 4.57
C ARG A 429 -14.33 -22.37 4.38
N VAL A 430 -13.28 -22.33 3.56
CA VAL A 430 -12.68 -21.06 3.11
C VAL A 430 -13.52 -20.52 1.94
N PRO A 431 -14.08 -19.30 2.02
CA PRO A 431 -14.88 -18.73 0.95
C PRO A 431 -14.02 -18.33 -0.27
N PRO A 432 -14.63 -18.15 -1.46
CA PRO A 432 -13.93 -17.62 -2.64
C PRO A 432 -13.45 -16.18 -2.41
N PRO A 433 -12.51 -15.65 -3.23
CA PRO A 433 -11.99 -14.30 -3.05
C PRO A 433 -13.07 -13.24 -3.32
N HIS A 434 -13.37 -12.40 -2.32
CA HIS A 434 -14.29 -11.26 -2.47
C HIS A 434 -13.71 -10.23 -3.46
N LEU A 435 -14.32 -10.14 -4.65
CA LEU A 435 -13.86 -9.26 -5.73
C LEU A 435 -14.42 -7.84 -5.57
N SER A 436 -13.60 -6.83 -5.88
CA SER A 436 -14.06 -5.44 -5.91
C SER A 436 -14.94 -5.19 -7.14
N PRO A 437 -16.22 -4.78 -6.98
CA PRO A 437 -17.09 -4.43 -8.10
C PRO A 437 -16.77 -3.03 -8.66
N PHE A 438 -15.70 -2.38 -8.19
CA PHE A 438 -15.25 -1.04 -8.60
C PHE A 438 -14.00 -1.06 -9.50
N VAL A 439 -13.51 -2.24 -9.89
CA VAL A 439 -12.35 -2.42 -10.77
C VAL A 439 -12.78 -3.02 -12.11
N ASP A 440 -12.46 -2.33 -13.20
CA ASP A 440 -12.75 -2.80 -14.55
C ASP A 440 -11.64 -3.75 -15.02
N ASN A 441 -11.72 -5.03 -14.61
CA ASN A 441 -10.71 -6.07 -14.88
C ASN A 441 -10.33 -6.18 -16.37
N ASP A 442 -11.30 -5.92 -17.26
CA ASP A 442 -11.13 -5.97 -18.72
C ASP A 442 -10.24 -4.81 -19.26
N ALA A 443 -10.05 -3.74 -18.47
CA ALA A 443 -9.15 -2.62 -18.77
C ALA A 443 -7.76 -2.76 -18.11
N GLU A 444 -7.64 -3.49 -16.98
CA GLU A 444 -6.36 -3.79 -16.33
C GLU A 444 -5.60 -4.95 -17.00
N GLY A 445 -6.25 -5.69 -17.90
CA GLY A 445 -5.62 -6.71 -18.74
C GLY A 445 -5.38 -8.07 -18.07
N TYR A 446 -5.90 -8.28 -16.86
CA TYR A 446 -5.90 -9.55 -16.14
C TYR A 446 -7.26 -9.80 -15.51
N ILE A 447 -7.92 -10.90 -15.90
CA ILE A 447 -9.21 -11.32 -15.37
C ILE A 447 -8.97 -12.47 -14.39
N PRO A 448 -9.33 -12.34 -13.10
CA PRO A 448 -9.24 -13.46 -12.15
C PRO A 448 -10.17 -14.61 -12.54
N GLU A 449 -9.74 -15.86 -12.36
CA GLU A 449 -10.50 -17.08 -12.72
C GLU A 449 -11.92 -17.13 -12.09
N TYR A 450 -12.06 -16.62 -10.87
CA TYR A 450 -13.36 -16.52 -10.20
C TYR A 450 -14.29 -15.47 -10.84
N ALA A 451 -13.74 -14.40 -11.43
CA ALA A 451 -14.51 -13.42 -12.19
C ALA A 451 -15.05 -14.04 -13.50
N GLU A 452 -14.30 -14.93 -14.16
CA GLU A 452 -14.84 -15.73 -15.26
C GLU A 452 -15.95 -16.67 -14.81
N THR A 453 -15.82 -17.29 -13.63
CA THR A 453 -16.87 -18.17 -13.09
C THR A 453 -18.16 -17.40 -12.84
N ILE A 454 -18.08 -16.18 -12.28
CA ILE A 454 -19.24 -15.29 -12.13
C ILE A 454 -19.81 -14.89 -13.51
N LYS A 455 -18.97 -14.44 -14.46
CA LYS A 455 -19.43 -14.10 -15.84
C LYS A 455 -20.17 -15.28 -16.50
N ARG A 456 -19.71 -16.52 -16.31
CA ARG A 456 -20.36 -17.75 -16.82
C ARG A 456 -21.69 -18.05 -16.11
N LEU A 457 -21.75 -17.89 -14.78
CA LEU A 457 -22.99 -18.07 -14.00
C LEU A 457 -24.05 -17.01 -14.36
N GLN A 458 -23.65 -15.76 -14.58
CA GLN A 458 -24.53 -14.69 -15.05
C GLN A 458 -25.12 -15.00 -16.43
N ALA A 459 -24.29 -15.45 -17.39
CA ALA A 459 -24.77 -15.86 -18.71
C ALA A 459 -25.74 -17.07 -18.64
N ALA A 460 -25.48 -18.03 -17.75
CA ALA A 460 -26.35 -19.18 -17.51
C ALA A 460 -27.69 -18.81 -16.83
N ALA A 461 -27.71 -17.76 -16.02
CA ALA A 461 -28.94 -17.22 -15.44
C ALA A 461 -29.77 -16.45 -16.49
N GLN A 462 -29.11 -15.60 -17.29
CA GLN A 462 -29.77 -14.81 -18.33
C GLN A 462 -30.42 -15.69 -19.43
N SER A 463 -29.80 -16.81 -19.80
CA SER A 463 -30.34 -17.73 -20.81
C SER A 463 -31.61 -18.48 -20.38
N GLN A 464 -31.98 -18.45 -19.09
CA GLN A 464 -33.21 -19.08 -18.58
C GLN A 464 -34.42 -18.13 -18.57
N VAL A 465 -34.24 -16.83 -18.83
CA VAL A 465 -35.24 -15.79 -18.53
C VAL A 465 -35.97 -15.25 -19.77
N LEU A 466 -35.47 -15.49 -20.99
CA LEU A 466 -36.02 -14.92 -22.22
C LEU A 466 -36.95 -15.88 -23.00
N PRO A 467 -38.24 -15.55 -23.19
CA PRO A 467 -39.07 -16.15 -24.21
C PRO A 467 -38.82 -15.51 -25.58
N LEU A 468 -38.83 -16.32 -26.65
CA LEU A 468 -38.63 -15.88 -28.03
C LEU A 468 -39.75 -14.92 -28.51
N PRO A 469 -39.43 -13.70 -28.97
CA PRO A 469 -40.36 -12.86 -29.72
C PRO A 469 -40.55 -13.39 -31.15
N SER A 470 -41.76 -13.23 -31.69
CA SER A 470 -42.10 -13.70 -33.03
C SER A 470 -41.84 -12.67 -34.13
N LEU A 471 -41.16 -13.09 -35.19
CA LEU A 471 -41.22 -12.59 -36.58
C LEU A 471 -41.01 -11.09 -36.84
N GLY A 472 -39.89 -10.80 -37.50
CA GLY A 472 -39.60 -9.55 -38.20
C GLY A 472 -38.47 -9.82 -39.19
N ASP A 473 -38.82 -10.26 -40.39
CA ASP A 473 -37.83 -10.68 -41.41
C ASP A 473 -37.18 -9.48 -42.11
N GLU A 474 -35.85 -9.39 -42.09
CA GLU A 474 -35.01 -8.90 -43.20
C GLU A 474 -33.49 -9.12 -42.94
N ASP A 475 -33.01 -9.08 -41.69
CA ASP A 475 -31.55 -9.14 -41.34
C ASP A 475 -30.93 -10.57 -41.23
N MET A 476 -31.53 -11.60 -41.84
CA MET A 476 -31.25 -13.01 -41.48
C MET A 476 -30.06 -13.71 -42.16
N GLU A 477 -29.49 -13.20 -43.26
CA GLU A 477 -28.54 -14.00 -44.06
C GLU A 477 -27.10 -14.06 -43.53
N ASN A 478 -26.56 -13.00 -42.92
CA ASN A 478 -25.17 -12.98 -42.44
C ASN A 478 -24.96 -13.66 -41.07
N SER A 479 -25.99 -13.75 -40.23
CA SER A 479 -25.86 -14.31 -38.86
C SER A 479 -25.87 -15.85 -38.83
N LEU A 480 -26.51 -16.49 -39.82
CA LEU A 480 -26.67 -17.95 -39.85
C LEU A 480 -25.35 -18.71 -40.08
N VAL A 481 -24.38 -18.13 -40.79
CA VAL A 481 -23.15 -18.83 -41.18
C VAL A 481 -22.23 -19.07 -39.97
N GLU A 482 -22.04 -18.08 -39.10
CA GLU A 482 -21.23 -18.24 -37.89
C GLU A 482 -21.95 -19.12 -36.84
N ALA A 483 -23.27 -18.97 -36.69
CA ALA A 483 -24.08 -19.75 -35.75
C ALA A 483 -24.16 -21.27 -36.06
N ILE A 484 -23.86 -21.69 -37.30
CA ILE A 484 -23.79 -23.11 -37.68
C ILE A 484 -22.44 -23.73 -37.31
N ILE A 485 -21.35 -22.95 -37.38
CA ILE A 485 -19.98 -23.41 -37.07
C ILE A 485 -19.82 -23.66 -35.56
N ASP A 486 -20.34 -22.76 -34.72
CA ASP A 486 -20.22 -22.87 -33.25
C ASP A 486 -21.05 -24.06 -32.69
N ARG A 487 -22.14 -24.44 -33.40
CA ARG A 487 -23.00 -25.56 -33.03
C ARG A 487 -22.37 -26.94 -33.29
N SER A 488 -21.55 -27.10 -34.32
CA SER A 488 -20.91 -28.39 -34.61
C SER A 488 -19.80 -28.69 -33.60
N GLU A 489 -18.95 -27.71 -33.27
CA GLU A 489 -17.93 -27.84 -32.22
C GLU A 489 -18.58 -28.06 -30.84
N SER A 490 -19.66 -27.34 -30.53
CA SER A 490 -20.44 -27.55 -29.29
C SER A 490 -20.99 -28.98 -29.17
N ASN A 491 -21.52 -29.56 -30.25
CA ASN A 491 -22.05 -30.93 -30.25
C ASN A 491 -20.92 -31.97 -30.10
N GLU A 492 -19.78 -31.79 -30.77
CA GLU A 492 -18.61 -32.65 -30.58
C GLU A 492 -18.11 -32.63 -29.13
N ILE A 493 -18.08 -31.46 -28.49
CA ILE A 493 -17.66 -31.30 -27.09
C ILE A 493 -18.69 -31.95 -26.15
N ALA A 494 -19.99 -31.81 -26.41
CA ALA A 494 -21.04 -32.45 -25.64
C ALA A 494 -20.97 -33.99 -25.71
N ASP A 495 -20.71 -34.57 -26.89
CA ASP A 495 -20.58 -36.02 -27.05
C ASP A 495 -19.24 -36.57 -26.52
N LYS A 496 -18.15 -35.79 -26.58
CA LYS A 496 -16.90 -36.10 -25.86
C LYS A 496 -17.12 -36.11 -24.34
N LYS A 497 -17.88 -35.14 -23.81
CA LYS A 497 -18.24 -35.09 -22.38
C LYS A 497 -19.14 -36.27 -21.98
N ARG A 498 -20.17 -36.60 -22.75
CA ARG A 498 -21.03 -37.78 -22.51
C ARG A 498 -20.26 -39.09 -22.53
N LYS A 499 -19.27 -39.24 -23.43
CA LYS A 499 -18.38 -40.42 -23.45
C LYS A 499 -17.48 -40.48 -22.21
N LEU A 500 -16.99 -39.34 -21.71
CA LEU A 500 -16.28 -39.26 -20.44
C LEU A 500 -17.18 -39.63 -19.25
N GLU A 501 -18.38 -39.05 -19.14
CA GLU A 501 -19.34 -39.37 -18.06
C GLU A 501 -19.79 -40.84 -18.08
N MET A 502 -19.87 -41.48 -19.26
CA MET A 502 -20.13 -42.92 -19.37
C MET A 502 -18.93 -43.78 -18.93
N LEU A 503 -17.70 -43.39 -19.28
CA LEU A 503 -16.48 -44.07 -18.82
C LEU A 503 -16.26 -43.91 -17.31
N GLU A 504 -16.54 -42.74 -16.73
CA GLU A 504 -16.47 -42.51 -15.28
C GLU A 504 -17.53 -43.33 -14.53
N LYS A 505 -18.75 -43.46 -15.08
CA LYS A 505 -19.78 -44.36 -14.51
C LYS A 505 -19.37 -45.82 -14.58
N GLN A 506 -18.85 -46.28 -15.73
CA GLN A 506 -18.32 -47.64 -15.87
C GLN A 506 -17.19 -47.91 -14.86
N TYR A 507 -16.25 -46.98 -14.72
CA TYR A 507 -15.16 -47.07 -13.74
C TYR A 507 -15.67 -47.09 -12.28
N HIS A 508 -16.69 -46.29 -11.95
CA HIS A 508 -17.31 -46.31 -10.62
C HIS A 508 -18.11 -47.58 -10.34
N ASP A 509 -18.78 -48.16 -11.34
CA ASP A 509 -19.53 -49.41 -11.17
C ASP A 509 -18.62 -50.64 -11.18
N GLU A 510 -17.49 -50.63 -11.90
CA GLU A 510 -16.40 -51.60 -11.74
C GLU A 510 -15.81 -51.54 -10.32
N LEU A 511 -15.51 -50.33 -9.81
CA LEU A 511 -15.02 -50.15 -8.44
C LEU A 511 -16.03 -50.61 -7.37
N ARG A 512 -17.34 -50.40 -7.58
CA ARG A 512 -18.39 -50.96 -6.71
C ARG A 512 -18.40 -52.48 -6.73
N MET A 513 -18.27 -53.09 -7.91
CA MET A 513 -18.25 -54.55 -8.09
C MET A 513 -16.98 -55.21 -7.52
N GLU A 514 -15.82 -54.56 -7.61
CA GLU A 514 -14.61 -54.98 -6.89
C GLU A 514 -14.80 -54.86 -5.36
N TYR A 515 -15.44 -53.79 -4.87
CA TYR A 515 -15.72 -53.61 -3.43
C TYR A 515 -16.75 -54.62 -2.88
N GLU A 516 -17.69 -55.09 -3.71
CA GLU A 516 -18.61 -56.19 -3.40
C GLU A 516 -18.00 -57.60 -3.60
N GLY A 517 -16.78 -57.71 -4.13
CA GLY A 517 -16.03 -58.96 -4.21
C GLY A 517 -16.55 -60.02 -5.18
N LYS A 518 -17.32 -59.63 -6.22
CA LYS A 518 -17.91 -60.56 -7.21
C LYS A 518 -17.03 -60.66 -8.46
N THR A 519 -16.71 -61.88 -8.89
CA THR A 519 -15.94 -62.14 -10.13
C THR A 519 -16.83 -62.27 -11.36
N PHE A 520 -16.36 -61.74 -12.49
CA PHE A 520 -17.11 -61.64 -13.74
C PHE A 520 -17.24 -62.99 -14.46
N SER A 521 -18.42 -63.31 -14.99
CA SER A 521 -18.63 -64.49 -15.85
C SER A 521 -19.49 -64.13 -17.07
N ASN A 522 -18.94 -64.33 -18.27
CA ASN A 522 -19.63 -64.03 -19.53
C ASN A 522 -20.81 -64.98 -19.77
N ARG A 523 -22.01 -64.43 -19.99
CA ARG A 523 -23.08 -65.06 -20.77
C ARG A 523 -23.77 -64.05 -21.68
N THR A 524 -24.06 -64.51 -22.89
CA THR A 524 -24.62 -63.76 -24.03
C THR A 524 -26.09 -64.13 -24.27
N ALA A 525 -26.78 -63.30 -25.06
CA ALA A 525 -28.15 -63.47 -25.58
C ALA A 525 -29.26 -63.30 -24.50
N ASP A 526 -30.37 -62.60 -24.77
CA ASP A 526 -31.29 -62.80 -25.91
C ASP A 526 -32.05 -61.54 -26.40
N ASN A 527 -32.68 -61.71 -27.57
CA ASN A 527 -33.83 -60.99 -28.14
C ASN A 527 -33.70 -59.58 -28.76
N GLN A 528 -34.38 -59.44 -29.89
CA GLN A 528 -34.34 -58.34 -30.88
C GLN A 528 -35.34 -57.20 -30.58
N PRO A 529 -35.13 -56.01 -31.15
CA PRO A 529 -36.21 -55.12 -31.59
C PRO A 529 -36.62 -55.40 -33.04
N ASP A 530 -37.89 -55.10 -33.38
CA ASP A 530 -38.46 -55.34 -34.72
C ASP A 530 -38.31 -54.14 -35.70
N VAL A 531 -38.75 -54.35 -36.94
CA VAL A 531 -38.47 -53.53 -38.15
C VAL A 531 -39.47 -52.36 -38.37
N VAL A 532 -39.12 -51.44 -39.29
CA VAL A 532 -39.94 -50.45 -40.08
C VAL A 532 -39.45 -49.00 -39.87
N ASP A 533 -39.07 -48.21 -40.89
CA ASP A 533 -38.97 -48.45 -42.34
C ASP A 533 -37.79 -47.68 -43.02
N LYS A 534 -37.63 -47.84 -44.34
CA LYS A 534 -36.62 -47.20 -45.21
C LYS A 534 -37.20 -46.02 -46.02
N SER A 535 -36.33 -45.08 -46.42
CA SER A 535 -36.13 -44.79 -47.86
C SER A 535 -34.83 -44.01 -48.19
N ASP A 536 -34.32 -44.26 -49.39
CA ASP A 536 -33.56 -43.37 -50.27
C ASP A 536 -32.17 -42.82 -49.90
N THR A 537 -31.18 -43.67 -50.27
CA THR A 537 -29.92 -43.32 -50.99
C THR A 537 -29.98 -42.04 -51.85
N LYS A 538 -28.89 -41.31 -52.11
CA LYS A 538 -27.58 -41.76 -52.63
C LYS A 538 -26.46 -40.74 -52.35
N GLU A 539 -25.24 -41.20 -52.05
CA GLU A 539 -24.12 -41.20 -53.02
C GLU A 539 -22.89 -41.95 -52.46
N ALA A 540 -22.15 -42.60 -53.36
CA ALA A 540 -20.83 -43.22 -53.18
C ALA A 540 -20.00 -42.78 -54.41
N ASP A 541 -18.67 -42.83 -54.46
CA ASP A 541 -17.71 -43.64 -53.71
C ASP A 541 -16.50 -42.80 -53.24
N ASP A 542 -15.94 -43.07 -52.05
CA ASP A 542 -14.53 -42.81 -51.74
C ASP A 542 -13.95 -43.63 -50.55
N HIS A 543 -14.31 -44.91 -50.44
CA HIS A 543 -13.82 -45.80 -49.36
C HIS A 543 -13.16 -47.09 -49.89
N MET A 544 -11.87 -47.00 -50.24
CA MET A 544 -10.99 -48.17 -50.45
C MET A 544 -9.64 -48.10 -49.69
N GLU A 545 -9.40 -47.06 -48.90
CA GLU A 545 -8.18 -46.95 -48.08
C GLU A 545 -8.36 -47.22 -46.57
N ASP A 546 -9.57 -47.11 -46.01
CA ASP A 546 -9.75 -47.13 -44.55
C ASP A 546 -9.83 -48.53 -43.94
N SER A 547 -10.17 -49.54 -44.73
CA SER A 547 -10.28 -50.94 -44.29
C SER A 547 -8.96 -51.48 -43.71
N HIS A 548 -7.81 -51.12 -44.32
CA HIS A 548 -6.50 -51.48 -43.80
C HIS A 548 -6.12 -50.67 -42.54
N LYS A 549 -6.41 -49.37 -42.52
CA LYS A 549 -6.11 -48.48 -41.37
C LYS A 549 -6.90 -48.86 -40.12
N GLN A 550 -8.10 -49.43 -40.29
CA GLN A 550 -8.91 -49.94 -39.20
C GLN A 550 -8.34 -51.25 -38.64
N ALA A 551 -7.99 -52.21 -39.51
CA ALA A 551 -7.42 -53.50 -39.10
C ALA A 551 -6.07 -53.35 -38.33
N GLU A 552 -5.23 -52.37 -38.68
CA GLU A 552 -4.00 -52.08 -37.94
C GLU A 552 -4.25 -51.50 -36.53
N LYS A 553 -5.32 -50.70 -36.35
CA LYS A 553 -5.73 -50.23 -35.01
C LYS A 553 -6.22 -51.39 -34.14
N ASP A 554 -7.12 -52.20 -34.67
CA ASP A 554 -7.75 -53.29 -33.92
C ASP A 554 -6.67 -54.31 -33.46
N ALA A 555 -5.67 -54.59 -34.30
CA ALA A 555 -4.50 -55.39 -33.94
C ALA A 555 -3.62 -54.73 -32.85
N ALA A 556 -3.47 -53.41 -32.85
CA ALA A 556 -2.70 -52.67 -31.85
C ALA A 556 -3.39 -52.68 -30.47
N ASP A 557 -4.72 -52.56 -30.41
CA ASP A 557 -5.45 -52.56 -29.14
C ASP A 557 -5.60 -53.98 -28.53
N ILE A 558 -5.63 -55.03 -29.35
CA ILE A 558 -5.46 -56.42 -28.90
C ILE A 558 -4.07 -56.63 -28.27
N SER A 559 -3.01 -56.01 -28.82
CA SER A 559 -1.67 -56.04 -28.23
C SER A 559 -1.61 -55.28 -26.90
N LYS A 560 -2.23 -54.08 -26.82
CA LYS A 560 -2.32 -53.29 -25.57
C LYS A 560 -3.08 -54.03 -24.46
N THR A 561 -4.09 -54.86 -24.80
CA THR A 561 -4.86 -55.63 -23.82
C THR A 561 -4.13 -56.84 -23.22
N LEU A 562 -2.97 -57.25 -23.76
CA LEU A 562 -2.15 -58.36 -23.24
C LEU A 562 -0.97 -57.93 -22.34
N MET A 563 -0.60 -56.64 -22.31
CA MET A 563 0.55 -56.16 -21.50
C MET A 563 0.20 -55.98 -20.01
N SER A 564 1.19 -56.02 -19.10
CA SER A 564 0.94 -55.78 -17.67
C SER A 564 0.58 -54.31 -17.36
N ARG A 565 -0.18 -54.06 -16.28
CA ARG A 565 -0.61 -52.70 -15.88
C ARG A 565 0.56 -51.69 -15.84
N LYS A 566 1.74 -52.09 -15.37
CA LYS A 566 2.95 -51.24 -15.28
C LYS A 566 3.59 -50.93 -16.65
N GLN A 567 3.46 -51.82 -17.63
CA GLN A 567 3.92 -51.59 -19.00
C GLN A 567 2.96 -50.69 -19.78
N ARG A 568 1.64 -50.87 -19.62
CA ARG A 568 0.62 -50.00 -20.26
C ARG A 568 0.80 -48.53 -19.86
N GLY A 569 0.97 -48.25 -18.56
CA GLY A 569 1.21 -46.88 -18.08
C GLY A 569 2.49 -46.25 -18.64
N LEU A 570 3.56 -47.03 -18.83
CA LEU A 570 4.79 -46.54 -19.48
C LEU A 570 4.56 -46.22 -20.96
N LEU A 571 3.85 -47.10 -21.68
CA LEU A 571 3.54 -46.93 -23.10
C LEU A 571 2.64 -45.70 -23.32
N GLN A 572 1.59 -45.54 -22.51
CA GLN A 572 0.69 -44.39 -22.53
C GLN A 572 1.42 -43.07 -22.20
N ALA A 573 2.35 -43.07 -21.23
CA ALA A 573 3.19 -41.91 -20.93
C ALA A 573 4.16 -41.56 -22.08
N ILE A 574 4.61 -42.56 -22.86
CA ILE A 574 5.41 -42.34 -24.07
C ILE A 574 4.53 -41.77 -25.20
N GLU A 575 3.32 -42.28 -25.42
CA GLU A 575 2.36 -41.79 -26.42
C GLU A 575 2.03 -40.29 -26.17
N ILE A 576 1.63 -39.93 -24.95
CA ILE A 576 1.34 -38.53 -24.55
C ILE A 576 2.57 -37.61 -24.76
N ASN A 577 3.79 -38.12 -24.57
CA ASN A 577 5.03 -37.36 -24.79
C ASN A 577 5.35 -37.19 -26.29
N GLN A 578 4.97 -38.16 -27.13
CA GLN A 578 5.06 -38.04 -28.59
C GLN A 578 4.01 -37.07 -29.16
N GLU A 579 2.78 -37.08 -28.64
CA GLU A 579 1.74 -36.11 -29.03
C GLU A 579 2.14 -34.68 -28.69
N ARG A 580 2.55 -34.42 -27.44
CA ARG A 580 3.08 -33.10 -27.02
C ARG A 580 4.27 -32.60 -27.86
N LYS A 581 5.04 -33.51 -28.48
CA LYS A 581 6.09 -33.18 -29.45
C LYS A 581 5.53 -32.87 -30.85
N LYS A 582 4.57 -33.65 -31.35
CA LYS A 582 3.83 -33.36 -32.59
C LYS A 582 3.14 -31.99 -32.50
N ASP A 583 2.51 -31.68 -31.37
CA ASP A 583 1.81 -30.41 -31.15
C ASP A 583 2.77 -29.22 -31.15
N LYS A 584 3.92 -29.32 -30.48
CA LYS A 584 4.97 -28.29 -30.55
C LYS A 584 5.48 -28.10 -32.00
N VAL A 585 5.66 -29.17 -32.76
CA VAL A 585 6.06 -29.08 -34.18
C VAL A 585 4.95 -28.46 -35.04
N ASN A 586 3.68 -28.77 -34.80
CA ASN A 586 2.55 -28.19 -35.52
C ASN A 586 2.33 -26.71 -35.15
N LEU A 587 2.52 -26.32 -33.89
CA LEU A 587 2.52 -24.93 -33.45
C LEU A 587 3.67 -24.14 -34.09
N LEU A 588 4.85 -24.73 -34.22
CA LEU A 588 5.99 -24.13 -34.94
C LEU A 588 5.70 -24.00 -36.44
N LYS A 589 5.07 -25.00 -37.09
CA LYS A 589 4.60 -24.89 -38.48
C LYS A 589 3.56 -23.79 -38.65
N LYS A 590 2.59 -23.66 -37.73
CA LYS A 590 1.56 -22.61 -37.75
C LYS A 590 2.18 -21.22 -37.56
N ARG A 591 3.12 -21.07 -36.62
CA ARG A 591 3.92 -19.84 -36.45
C ARG A 591 4.75 -19.51 -37.69
N LYS A 592 5.39 -20.50 -38.34
CA LYS A 592 6.12 -20.27 -39.58
C LYS A 592 5.17 -19.81 -40.71
N LYS A 593 4.05 -20.50 -40.93
CA LYS A 593 3.06 -20.10 -41.96
C LYS A 593 2.56 -18.67 -41.74
N ASN A 594 2.30 -18.27 -40.49
CA ASN A 594 1.90 -16.91 -40.15
C ASN A 594 3.04 -15.88 -40.37
N ALA A 595 4.30 -16.25 -40.12
CA ALA A 595 5.45 -15.41 -40.42
C ALA A 595 5.63 -15.24 -41.94
N ASP A 596 5.58 -16.34 -42.70
CA ASP A 596 5.69 -16.35 -44.16
C ASP A 596 4.56 -15.51 -44.81
N SER A 597 3.31 -15.60 -44.32
CA SER A 597 2.21 -14.73 -44.78
C SER A 597 2.36 -13.26 -44.36
N SER A 598 3.00 -12.99 -43.22
CA SER A 598 3.32 -11.61 -42.81
C SER A 598 4.48 -10.99 -43.61
N ALA A 599 5.28 -11.82 -44.29
CA ALA A 599 6.31 -11.39 -45.22
C ALA A 599 5.71 -11.05 -46.59
N SER A 600 4.88 -11.93 -47.17
CA SER A 600 4.23 -11.63 -48.47
C SER A 600 3.31 -10.39 -48.40
N ALA A 601 2.60 -10.20 -47.28
CA ALA A 601 1.82 -8.98 -47.02
C ALA A 601 2.67 -7.70 -46.84
N LYS A 602 3.99 -7.81 -46.70
CA LYS A 602 4.94 -6.67 -46.72
C LYS A 602 5.60 -6.47 -48.08
N GLU A 603 5.57 -7.45 -48.97
CA GLU A 603 6.02 -7.31 -50.35
C GLU A 603 4.91 -6.71 -51.22
N SER A 604 3.64 -7.14 -51.08
CA SER A 604 2.50 -6.54 -51.82
C SER A 604 2.35 -5.04 -51.54
N ASN A 605 2.37 -4.64 -50.26
CA ASN A 605 2.38 -3.25 -49.82
C ASN A 605 3.60 -2.43 -50.29
N ARG A 606 4.60 -3.07 -50.92
CA ARG A 606 5.78 -2.44 -51.50
C ARG A 606 5.63 -2.22 -53.00
N GLU A 607 5.08 -3.20 -53.73
CA GLU A 607 4.83 -3.09 -55.17
C GLU A 607 3.72 -2.08 -55.50
N ASP A 608 2.65 -2.02 -54.70
CA ASP A 608 1.56 -1.06 -54.92
C ASP A 608 2.01 0.41 -54.76
N ASN A 609 3.03 0.66 -53.95
CA ASN A 609 3.53 2.00 -53.67
C ASN A 609 4.52 2.53 -54.73
N GLU A 610 5.00 1.68 -55.65
CA GLU A 610 5.87 2.10 -56.77
C GLU A 610 5.09 2.39 -58.07
N ARG A 611 3.79 2.09 -58.15
CA ARG A 611 2.99 2.21 -59.39
C ARG A 611 2.28 3.56 -59.60
N ALA A 612 2.39 4.52 -58.68
CA ALA A 612 1.42 5.61 -58.57
C ALA A 612 1.90 7.05 -58.92
N HIS A 613 2.92 7.27 -59.76
CA HIS A 613 3.19 8.61 -60.34
C HIS A 613 3.70 8.59 -61.80
N PRO A 614 3.13 9.41 -62.73
CA PRO A 614 3.52 9.43 -64.14
C PRO A 614 4.73 10.34 -64.44
N ARG A 615 5.50 10.01 -65.49
CA ARG A 615 6.62 10.82 -65.99
C ARG A 615 6.18 11.88 -67.01
N PRO A 616 6.75 13.10 -67.00
CA PRO A 616 6.81 13.95 -68.20
C PRO A 616 7.95 13.51 -69.15
N SER A 617 7.82 13.80 -70.44
CA SER A 617 8.74 13.43 -71.53
C SER A 617 9.58 14.63 -72.04
N PRO A 618 10.69 14.41 -72.81
CA PRO A 618 11.81 15.35 -72.86
C PRO A 618 11.92 16.22 -74.14
N PRO A 619 12.72 17.30 -74.10
CA PRO A 619 13.33 17.95 -75.27
C PRO A 619 14.79 17.52 -75.53
N ASN A 620 15.35 17.93 -76.68
CA ASN A 620 16.70 17.60 -77.17
C ASN A 620 17.81 18.56 -76.66
N PRO A 621 19.11 18.21 -76.82
CA PRO A 621 20.24 18.97 -76.24
C PRO A 621 20.86 20.03 -77.19
N ALA A 622 21.37 21.15 -76.64
CA ALA A 622 22.30 22.06 -77.34
C ALA A 622 23.11 23.02 -76.41
N ALA A 623 24.41 23.16 -76.73
CA ALA A 623 25.28 24.35 -76.64
C ALA A 623 25.52 25.15 -75.31
N GLY A 624 26.82 25.28 -74.96
CA GLY A 624 27.41 26.46 -74.29
C GLY A 624 27.56 26.41 -72.75
N GLY A 625 28.72 26.69 -72.15
CA GLY A 625 30.06 26.89 -72.74
C GLY A 625 31.13 27.32 -71.71
N GLU A 626 32.35 26.80 -71.90
CA GLU A 626 33.68 27.31 -71.44
C GLU A 626 33.97 27.54 -69.93
N GLY A 627 35.26 27.50 -69.57
CA GLY A 627 35.79 27.63 -68.18
C GLY A 627 36.39 29.01 -67.88
N PRO A 628 37.44 29.17 -67.01
CA PRO A 628 38.26 28.16 -66.31
C PRO A 628 38.48 28.38 -64.79
N PRO A 629 39.17 27.46 -64.07
CA PRO A 629 39.76 27.66 -62.72
C PRO A 629 41.23 28.20 -62.82
N PRO A 630 42.15 28.16 -61.81
CA PRO A 630 42.10 27.81 -60.37
C PRO A 630 42.53 29.04 -59.49
N ALA A 631 43.35 29.09 -58.41
CA ALA A 631 44.24 28.17 -57.70
C ALA A 631 44.71 28.67 -56.29
N ALA A 632 45.21 27.73 -55.46
CA ALA A 632 46.27 27.84 -54.43
C ALA A 632 46.15 28.72 -53.14
N MET A 633 46.74 28.19 -52.05
CA MET A 633 47.24 28.86 -50.82
C MET A 633 48.45 29.79 -51.15
N PRO A 634 48.95 30.75 -50.32
CA PRO A 634 49.10 30.66 -48.84
C PRO A 634 49.18 31.97 -47.98
N PHE A 635 49.50 31.81 -46.67
CA PHE A 635 50.12 32.75 -45.70
C PHE A 635 49.37 34.02 -45.18
N SER A 636 49.76 34.44 -43.97
CA SER A 636 49.31 35.58 -43.13
C SER A 636 50.28 36.79 -43.22
N PRO A 637 50.17 37.92 -42.46
CA PRO A 637 49.19 38.42 -41.46
C PRO A 637 48.56 39.77 -41.99
N PRO A 638 48.31 40.91 -41.27
CA PRO A 638 48.21 41.28 -39.84
C PRO A 638 46.98 42.18 -39.48
N CYS A 639 47.00 42.82 -38.29
CA CYS A 639 46.17 43.98 -37.92
C CYS A 639 46.86 45.32 -38.29
N PRO A 640 46.16 46.47 -38.24
CA PRO A 640 46.30 47.37 -37.07
C PRO A 640 45.06 48.21 -36.66
N ASP A 641 45.14 48.79 -35.45
CA ASP A 641 44.74 50.11 -34.91
C ASP A 641 43.87 51.08 -35.76
N THR A 642 43.04 52.01 -35.24
CA THR A 642 43.05 52.87 -34.02
C THR A 642 41.59 53.18 -33.58
N ALA A 643 41.18 53.54 -32.35
CA ALA A 643 41.71 54.24 -31.14
C ALA A 643 41.36 55.75 -31.02
N ALA A 644 40.52 56.11 -30.02
CA ALA A 644 40.33 57.42 -29.33
C ALA A 644 39.07 57.31 -28.42
N ALA A 645 38.96 57.73 -27.13
CA ALA A 645 39.44 58.89 -26.35
C ALA A 645 38.60 60.17 -26.57
N ALA A 646 38.20 61.00 -25.59
CA ALA A 646 38.31 60.98 -24.11
C ALA A 646 37.01 61.62 -23.50
N SER A 647 36.87 62.37 -22.39
CA SER A 647 37.75 62.99 -21.35
C SER A 647 36.94 63.40 -20.08
N HIS A 648 37.61 63.99 -19.08
CA HIS A 648 37.13 64.72 -17.86
C HIS A 648 36.39 63.95 -16.74
N SER A 649 36.76 63.91 -15.44
CA SER A 649 37.76 64.55 -14.52
C SER A 649 37.16 65.48 -13.45
N PHE A 650 37.31 65.14 -12.16
CA PHE A 650 37.73 66.04 -11.06
C PHE A 650 38.13 65.24 -9.79
N LEU A 651 38.85 65.89 -8.87
CA LEU A 651 39.63 65.36 -7.71
C LEU A 651 39.67 66.47 -6.60
N PRO A 652 40.47 66.40 -5.51
CA PRO A 652 40.69 65.37 -4.47
C PRO A 652 40.70 65.96 -3.02
N ALA A 653 40.92 65.11 -1.98
CA ALA A 653 41.62 65.41 -0.70
C ALA A 653 41.52 64.19 0.27
N ALA A 654 42.40 63.90 1.24
CA ALA A 654 43.81 64.21 1.52
C ALA A 654 44.31 63.16 2.55
N ALA A 655 45.40 62.39 2.32
CA ALA A 655 46.82 62.67 2.57
C ALA A 655 47.35 62.39 4.01
N ALA A 656 48.24 61.38 4.12
CA ALA A 656 49.26 61.21 5.17
C ALA A 656 50.43 60.37 4.60
N ARG A 657 51.64 60.40 5.19
CA ARG A 657 52.90 59.89 4.57
C ARG A 657 53.68 58.85 5.42
N PRO A 658 54.59 58.07 4.81
CA PRO A 658 55.43 57.04 5.46
C PRO A 658 56.78 57.62 5.98
N PRO A 659 57.72 56.77 6.44
CA PRO A 659 58.82 56.37 5.53
C PRO A 659 59.31 54.89 5.67
N ALA A 660 60.20 54.48 4.76
CA ALA A 660 60.94 53.20 4.76
C ALA A 660 62.36 53.35 5.38
N PRO A 661 63.27 52.34 5.31
CA PRO A 661 64.13 52.29 4.11
C PRO A 661 64.65 50.89 3.64
N CYS A 662 65.10 50.87 2.38
CA CYS A 662 66.23 50.14 1.77
C CYS A 662 66.54 48.65 2.10
N ALA A 663 66.27 47.82 1.08
CA ALA A 663 67.25 47.09 0.25
C ALA A 663 68.35 46.20 0.89
N VAL A 664 68.49 44.98 0.34
CA VAL A 664 69.71 44.40 -0.31
C VAL A 664 69.46 42.92 -0.59
N ALA A 665 69.76 42.47 -1.82
CA ALA A 665 70.06 41.07 -2.12
C ALA A 665 71.58 40.95 -2.29
N PRO A 666 72.21 39.85 -1.82
CA PRO A 666 72.38 38.72 -2.74
C PRO A 666 72.27 37.32 -2.09
N ARG A 667 72.44 36.30 -2.93
CA ARG A 667 72.41 34.87 -2.60
C ARG A 667 73.54 34.45 -1.64
N SER A 668 73.25 33.60 -0.67
CA SER A 668 73.85 32.24 -0.55
C SER A 668 73.36 31.50 0.71
N ARG A 669 73.74 30.22 0.87
CA ARG A 669 73.19 29.29 1.89
C ARG A 669 74.04 29.26 3.16
N SER A 670 73.41 29.37 4.34
CA SER A 670 73.26 28.26 5.32
C SER A 670 73.04 28.72 6.78
N ARG A 671 72.64 27.77 7.64
CA ARG A 671 72.59 27.86 9.13
C ARG A 671 71.62 28.88 9.78
N SER A 672 70.33 28.52 9.84
CA SER A 672 69.60 28.55 11.12
C SER A 672 68.45 27.53 11.13
N ARG A 673 68.69 26.35 11.73
CA ARG A 673 67.71 25.24 11.82
C ARG A 673 66.94 25.18 13.16
N ARG A 674 67.12 26.17 14.05
CA ARG A 674 66.62 26.09 15.44
C ARG A 674 65.37 26.93 15.73
N ALA A 675 65.15 28.05 15.04
CA ALA A 675 63.97 28.89 15.26
C ALA A 675 62.67 28.30 14.65
N LEU A 676 62.72 27.84 13.40
CA LEU A 676 61.56 27.29 12.69
C LEU A 676 60.91 26.08 13.37
N ARG A 677 61.66 25.28 14.14
CA ARG A 677 61.10 24.12 14.87
C ARG A 677 60.15 24.52 15.99
N VAL A 678 60.35 25.66 16.65
CA VAL A 678 59.47 26.12 17.74
C VAL A 678 58.18 26.71 17.18
N ALA A 679 58.28 27.54 16.13
CA ALA A 679 57.11 28.11 15.46
C ALA A 679 56.23 27.03 14.81
N ALA A 680 56.82 26.07 14.11
CA ALA A 680 56.08 24.95 13.53
C ALA A 680 55.39 24.09 14.60
N SER A 681 56.11 23.74 15.68
CA SER A 681 55.55 22.94 16.79
C SER A 681 54.40 23.62 17.53
N LEU A 682 54.36 24.96 17.55
CA LEU A 682 53.25 25.71 18.15
C LEU A 682 52.06 25.84 17.20
N ALA A 683 52.30 25.94 15.88
CA ALA A 683 51.24 25.91 14.87
C ALA A 683 50.54 24.55 14.84
N THR A 684 51.30 23.44 14.76
CA THR A 684 50.71 22.09 14.75
C THR A 684 49.95 21.79 16.04
N ALA A 685 50.48 22.19 17.22
CA ALA A 685 49.77 22.00 18.48
C ALA A 685 48.46 22.82 18.57
N ALA A 686 48.41 24.01 17.95
CA ALA A 686 47.18 24.79 17.85
C ALA A 686 46.15 24.12 16.92
N GLU A 687 46.59 23.64 15.75
CA GLU A 687 45.74 22.92 14.78
C GLU A 687 45.24 21.58 15.34
N GLU A 688 46.09 20.81 16.02
CA GLU A 688 45.70 19.61 16.77
C GLU A 688 44.66 19.94 17.86
N SER A 689 44.79 21.05 18.57
CA SER A 689 43.80 21.46 19.58
C SER A 689 42.44 21.86 18.97
N ALA A 690 42.45 22.52 17.81
CA ALA A 690 41.23 22.90 17.09
C ALA A 690 40.54 21.67 16.47
N SER A 691 41.32 20.74 15.93
CA SER A 691 40.86 19.44 15.43
C SER A 691 40.26 18.59 16.55
N ALA A 692 40.93 18.50 17.71
CA ALA A 692 40.41 17.82 18.89
C ALA A 692 39.09 18.43 19.40
N ALA A 693 38.98 19.77 19.41
CA ALA A 693 37.75 20.47 19.79
C ALA A 693 36.59 20.19 18.82
N ALA A 694 36.85 20.20 17.50
CA ALA A 694 35.84 19.83 16.49
C ALA A 694 35.41 18.36 16.60
N ARG A 695 36.38 17.46 16.83
CA ARG A 695 36.19 16.02 17.06
C ARG A 695 35.36 15.74 18.33
N GLN A 696 35.51 16.55 19.38
CA GLN A 696 34.65 16.47 20.57
C GLN A 696 33.24 17.01 20.32
N GLY A 697 33.12 18.25 19.82
CA GLY A 697 31.82 18.92 19.68
C GLY A 697 30.81 18.13 18.82
N ARG A 698 31.29 17.47 17.75
CA ARG A 698 30.45 16.62 16.87
C ARG A 698 30.11 15.25 17.45
N LEU A 699 30.92 14.70 18.37
CA LEU A 699 30.58 13.48 19.12
C LEU A 699 29.57 13.75 20.24
N GLU A 700 29.65 14.95 20.83
CA GLU A 700 28.80 15.37 21.94
C GLU A 700 27.41 15.86 21.45
N SER A 701 27.32 16.39 20.24
CA SER A 701 26.07 16.90 19.64
C SER A 701 25.03 15.84 19.25
N LEU A 702 25.38 14.55 19.22
CA LEU A 702 24.42 13.49 18.88
C LEU A 702 23.34 13.35 19.95
N SER A 703 22.09 13.31 19.50
CA SER A 703 20.88 13.04 20.28
C SER A 703 20.94 11.76 21.11
N GLN A 704 19.98 11.63 22.05
CA GLN A 704 19.94 10.52 22.99
C GLN A 704 19.81 9.15 22.30
N VAL A 705 18.93 9.03 21.30
CA VAL A 705 18.75 7.81 20.51
C VAL A 705 19.16 8.12 19.07
N ALA A 706 20.37 7.70 18.71
CA ALA A 706 20.92 7.85 17.36
C ALA A 706 20.96 6.50 16.63
N GLY A 707 21.09 6.50 15.30
CA GLY A 707 21.16 5.27 14.51
C GLY A 707 22.14 5.37 13.34
N VAL A 708 22.73 4.23 12.96
CA VAL A 708 23.70 4.10 11.87
C VAL A 708 23.18 3.07 10.88
N LEU A 709 22.75 3.53 9.70
CA LEU A 709 22.14 2.69 8.65
C LEU A 709 22.96 2.76 7.37
N GLY A 710 22.87 1.72 6.53
CA GLY A 710 23.57 1.67 5.24
C GLY A 710 22.71 2.25 4.12
N THR A 711 23.32 3.03 3.22
CA THR A 711 22.57 3.71 2.14
C THR A 711 22.59 2.98 0.79
N GLN A 712 23.38 1.92 0.66
CA GLN A 712 23.63 1.22 -0.61
C GLN A 712 23.23 -0.26 -0.47
N TRP A 713 24.09 -1.20 -0.93
CA TRP A 713 23.83 -2.64 -0.93
C TRP A 713 24.74 -3.43 0.03
N GLY A 714 24.97 -2.92 1.24
CA GLY A 714 25.17 -3.75 2.44
C GLY A 714 26.46 -3.52 3.23
N ASP A 715 27.60 -3.32 2.55
CA ASP A 715 28.94 -3.31 3.17
C ASP A 715 29.61 -1.93 3.10
N GLU A 716 28.92 -0.89 3.57
CA GLU A 716 29.41 0.49 3.62
C GLU A 716 30.35 0.76 4.81
N GLY A 717 30.62 -0.26 5.65
CA GLY A 717 31.53 -0.14 6.80
C GLY A 717 30.89 0.37 8.10
N LYS A 718 29.57 0.27 8.23
CA LYS A 718 28.78 0.69 9.41
C LYS A 718 29.43 0.36 10.76
N GLY A 719 29.86 -0.89 10.95
CA GLY A 719 30.44 -1.37 12.21
C GLY A 719 31.63 -0.55 12.72
N LYS A 720 32.48 -0.02 11.81
CA LYS A 720 33.57 0.89 12.17
C LYS A 720 33.04 2.18 12.80
N LEU A 721 32.02 2.80 12.20
CA LEU A 721 31.42 4.01 12.77
C LEU A 721 30.72 3.71 14.10
N VAL A 722 30.00 2.59 14.18
CA VAL A 722 29.33 2.17 15.42
C VAL A 722 30.34 1.97 16.56
N ASP A 723 31.46 1.30 16.33
CA ASP A 723 32.52 1.13 17.34
C ASP A 723 33.18 2.46 17.77
N ILE A 724 33.42 3.38 16.82
CA ILE A 724 33.98 4.71 17.12
C ILE A 724 33.00 5.53 17.97
N LEU A 725 31.71 5.54 17.60
CA LEU A 725 30.67 6.29 18.31
C LEU A 725 30.32 5.65 19.66
N ALA A 726 30.33 4.32 19.78
CA ALA A 726 29.95 3.57 20.98
C ALA A 726 30.67 4.01 22.26
N GLN A 727 31.88 4.59 22.14
CA GLN A 727 32.61 5.24 23.24
C GLN A 727 31.79 6.31 24.01
N ARG A 728 30.70 6.82 23.43
CA ARG A 728 29.81 7.84 23.99
C ARG A 728 28.35 7.37 24.19
N PHE A 729 28.07 6.08 24.02
CA PHE A 729 26.72 5.51 24.17
C PHE A 729 26.71 4.38 25.19
N ASP A 730 25.76 4.44 26.13
CA ASP A 730 25.59 3.43 27.19
C ASP A 730 25.11 2.09 26.61
N ILE A 731 24.34 2.15 25.51
CA ILE A 731 23.73 1.00 24.85
C ILE A 731 24.00 1.06 23.35
N VAL A 732 24.44 -0.06 22.76
CA VAL A 732 24.47 -0.28 21.31
C VAL A 732 23.55 -1.44 20.96
N ALA A 733 22.48 -1.14 20.22
CA ALA A 733 21.38 -2.06 19.97
C ALA A 733 21.23 -2.38 18.48
N ARG A 734 21.11 -3.67 18.14
CA ARG A 734 20.86 -4.12 16.77
C ARG A 734 19.40 -4.50 16.60
N CYS A 735 18.75 -3.88 15.62
CA CYS A 735 17.30 -4.00 15.43
C CYS A 735 16.87 -5.18 14.54
N GLN A 736 17.63 -5.52 13.49
CA GLN A 736 17.18 -6.37 12.38
C GLN A 736 18.28 -7.28 11.81
N GLY A 737 17.87 -8.24 10.97
CA GLY A 737 18.75 -9.21 10.31
C GLY A 737 19.22 -10.34 11.24
N GLY A 738 20.25 -11.06 10.85
CA GLY A 738 20.83 -12.14 11.65
C GLY A 738 22.33 -12.27 11.42
N ALA A 739 22.87 -13.49 11.54
CA ALA A 739 24.28 -13.80 11.27
C ALA A 739 24.68 -13.75 9.77
N ASN A 740 23.93 -13.00 8.95
CA ASN A 740 24.21 -12.74 7.54
C ASN A 740 25.01 -11.44 7.31
N ALA A 741 25.07 -10.54 8.29
CA ALA A 741 25.99 -9.40 8.28
C ALA A 741 27.42 -9.83 8.65
N GLY A 742 28.40 -8.96 8.37
CA GLY A 742 29.82 -9.18 8.66
C GLY A 742 30.53 -7.88 9.01
N HIS A 743 30.22 -7.31 10.17
CA HIS A 743 30.81 -6.07 10.63
C HIS A 743 32.27 -6.28 11.06
N THR A 744 33.19 -5.93 10.16
CA THR A 744 34.62 -5.90 10.43
C THR A 744 34.99 -4.62 11.17
N ILE A 745 35.65 -4.75 12.31
CA ILE A 745 36.19 -3.65 13.13
C ILE A 745 37.62 -3.95 13.57
N TYR A 746 38.34 -2.93 14.02
CA TYR A 746 39.74 -3.01 14.45
C TYR A 746 39.88 -2.32 15.80
N ASN A 747 40.48 -3.00 16.80
CA ASN A 747 40.78 -2.37 18.07
C ASN A 747 41.94 -1.35 17.94
N SER A 748 42.27 -0.66 19.03
CA SER A 748 43.36 0.34 19.07
C SER A 748 44.76 -0.23 18.78
N GLU A 749 44.94 -1.56 18.83
CA GLU A 749 46.18 -2.28 18.53
C GLU A 749 46.25 -2.76 17.06
N GLY A 750 45.18 -2.52 16.27
CA GLY A 750 45.05 -3.04 14.91
C GLY A 750 44.58 -4.50 14.81
N LYS A 751 44.20 -5.14 15.93
CA LYS A 751 43.63 -6.49 15.94
C LYS A 751 42.25 -6.47 15.29
N LYS A 752 42.08 -7.28 14.24
CA LYS A 752 40.85 -7.39 13.45
C LYS A 752 39.82 -8.27 14.16
N PHE A 753 38.59 -7.79 14.26
CA PHE A 753 37.41 -8.54 14.70
C PHE A 753 36.36 -8.57 13.60
N SER A 754 35.65 -9.69 13.47
CA SER A 754 34.55 -9.89 12.51
C SER A 754 33.31 -10.28 13.29
N LEU A 755 32.36 -9.34 13.42
CA LEU A 755 31.11 -9.55 14.15
C LEU A 755 29.96 -9.89 13.18
N HIS A 756 29.05 -10.73 13.64
CA HIS A 756 27.95 -11.27 12.83
C HIS A 756 26.60 -10.92 13.44
N LEU A 757 26.36 -11.28 14.71
CA LEU A 757 25.13 -10.97 15.45
C LEU A 757 25.39 -10.03 16.64
N VAL A 758 26.58 -10.09 17.25
CA VAL A 758 26.94 -9.19 18.36
C VAL A 758 27.15 -7.76 17.83
N PRO A 759 26.50 -6.74 18.42
CA PRO A 759 26.67 -5.35 17.98
C PRO A 759 28.10 -4.82 18.14
N SER A 760 28.53 -3.94 17.22
CA SER A 760 29.92 -3.47 17.11
C SER A 760 30.43 -2.67 18.31
N GLY A 761 29.55 -2.26 19.22
CA GLY A 761 29.91 -1.63 20.48
C GLY A 761 30.67 -2.52 21.47
N ILE A 762 30.68 -3.85 21.29
CA ILE A 762 31.19 -4.82 22.28
C ILE A 762 32.65 -4.62 22.71
N LEU A 763 33.49 -3.97 21.88
CA LEU A 763 34.87 -3.60 22.23
C LEU A 763 34.97 -2.53 23.33
N ASN A 764 33.88 -1.83 23.65
CA ASN A 764 33.85 -0.74 24.61
C ASN A 764 33.23 -1.25 25.92
N GLU A 765 34.06 -1.53 26.92
CA GLU A 765 33.68 -2.25 28.17
C GLU A 765 32.39 -1.71 28.83
N LYS A 766 32.24 -0.38 28.85
CA LYS A 766 31.11 0.33 29.49
C LYS A 766 29.78 0.24 28.71
N THR A 767 29.82 -0.19 27.46
CA THR A 767 28.66 -0.25 26.56
C THR A 767 27.95 -1.58 26.68
N MET A 768 26.64 -1.54 26.89
CA MET A 768 25.73 -2.68 26.85
C MET A 768 25.33 -2.99 25.40
N CYS A 769 25.46 -4.23 24.98
CA CYS A 769 25.06 -4.69 23.65
C CYS A 769 23.68 -5.34 23.69
N VAL A 770 22.79 -4.96 22.77
CA VAL A 770 21.41 -5.49 22.71
C VAL A 770 21.11 -6.12 21.35
N VAL A 771 20.60 -7.35 21.33
CA VAL A 771 20.05 -8.04 20.16
C VAL A 771 18.52 -7.96 20.22
N GLY A 772 17.92 -7.12 19.38
CA GLY A 772 16.50 -6.77 19.41
C GLY A 772 15.54 -7.83 18.89
N ASN A 773 14.24 -7.63 19.15
CA ASN A 773 13.16 -8.52 18.76
C ASN A 773 12.91 -8.62 17.24
N GLY A 774 13.48 -7.70 16.45
CA GLY A 774 13.43 -7.77 14.99
C GLY A 774 14.42 -8.78 14.41
N ALA A 775 15.52 -9.06 15.12
CA ALA A 775 16.58 -9.95 14.68
C ALA A 775 16.21 -11.44 14.73
N VAL A 776 16.97 -12.24 13.98
CA VAL A 776 16.89 -13.72 13.95
C VAL A 776 18.19 -14.33 14.48
N VAL A 777 18.07 -15.16 15.52
CA VAL A 777 19.19 -15.59 16.38
C VAL A 777 19.55 -17.04 16.10
N HIS A 778 20.75 -17.29 15.55
CA HIS A 778 21.31 -18.63 15.37
C HIS A 778 22.19 -18.98 16.57
N LEU A 779 21.68 -19.77 17.52
CA LEU A 779 22.39 -20.04 18.78
C LEU A 779 23.78 -20.70 18.60
N PRO A 780 23.97 -21.71 17.72
CA PRO A 780 25.29 -22.30 17.50
C PRO A 780 26.32 -21.29 16.98
N GLY A 781 25.91 -20.36 16.11
CA GLY A 781 26.75 -19.31 15.58
C GLY A 781 27.02 -18.20 16.59
N PHE A 782 26.01 -17.80 17.35
CA PHE A 782 26.10 -16.77 18.40
C PHE A 782 27.03 -17.19 19.54
N PHE A 783 26.92 -18.43 20.03
CA PHE A 783 27.85 -18.93 21.05
C PHE A 783 29.27 -19.03 20.51
N LYS A 784 29.47 -19.50 19.27
CA LYS A 784 30.79 -19.50 18.61
C LYS A 784 31.37 -18.10 18.42
N GLU A 785 30.52 -17.08 18.25
CA GLU A 785 30.92 -15.67 18.21
C GLU A 785 31.38 -15.18 19.59
N ILE A 786 30.65 -15.51 20.66
CA ILE A 786 31.04 -15.22 22.06
C ILE A 786 32.35 -15.94 22.44
N ASP A 787 32.44 -17.26 22.20
CA ASP A 787 33.64 -18.06 22.47
C ASP A 787 34.86 -17.49 21.73
N GLY A 788 34.66 -16.96 20.52
CA GLY A 788 35.66 -16.25 19.71
C GLY A 788 36.02 -14.84 20.19
N LEU A 789 35.18 -14.19 20.99
CA LEU A 789 35.46 -12.88 21.59
C LEU A 789 36.17 -13.03 22.94
N GLU A 790 35.70 -13.95 23.78
CA GLU A 790 36.26 -14.22 25.12
C GLU A 790 37.67 -14.80 25.02
N SER A 791 37.91 -15.76 24.13
CA SER A 791 39.27 -16.27 23.81
C SER A 791 40.20 -15.21 23.20
N ASN A 792 39.66 -14.09 22.73
CA ASN A 792 40.43 -12.96 22.21
C ASN A 792 40.60 -11.80 23.22
N GLY A 793 40.11 -11.96 24.46
CA GLY A 793 40.29 -11.02 25.57
C GLY A 793 39.10 -10.10 25.86
N ILE A 794 37.93 -10.32 25.25
CA ILE A 794 36.74 -9.48 25.43
C ILE A 794 35.70 -10.23 26.25
N SER A 795 35.44 -9.81 27.48
CA SER A 795 34.36 -10.38 28.30
C SER A 795 32.98 -10.03 27.74
N CYS A 796 32.14 -11.04 27.52
CA CYS A 796 30.75 -10.88 27.05
C CYS A 796 29.70 -11.05 28.16
N GLU A 797 30.07 -11.69 29.28
CA GLU A 797 29.19 -11.94 30.43
C GLU A 797 28.56 -10.65 30.98
N GLY A 798 27.24 -10.66 31.21
CA GLY A 798 26.48 -9.52 31.71
C GLY A 798 26.39 -8.31 30.78
N ARG A 799 27.11 -8.29 29.65
CA ARG A 799 27.20 -7.15 28.71
C ARG A 799 26.37 -7.30 27.45
N ILE A 800 25.92 -8.52 27.12
CA ILE A 800 25.05 -8.80 25.97
C ILE A 800 23.64 -9.16 26.47
N LEU A 801 22.62 -8.50 25.93
CA LEU A 801 21.21 -8.79 26.20
C LEU A 801 20.54 -9.30 24.92
N VAL A 802 19.87 -10.45 24.99
CA VAL A 802 19.14 -11.07 23.88
C VAL A 802 17.65 -10.98 24.13
N SER A 803 16.90 -10.50 23.14
CA SER A 803 15.45 -10.36 23.23
C SER A 803 14.75 -11.72 23.36
N ASP A 804 13.93 -11.87 24.40
CA ASP A 804 12.95 -12.95 24.57
C ASP A 804 11.97 -13.07 23.38
N ARG A 805 11.75 -11.98 22.65
CA ARG A 805 10.84 -11.86 21.50
C ARG A 805 11.53 -12.07 20.14
N ALA A 806 12.87 -12.16 20.10
CA ALA A 806 13.59 -12.51 18.88
C ALA A 806 13.28 -13.95 18.45
N HIS A 807 13.37 -14.22 17.14
CA HIS A 807 13.05 -15.53 16.58
C HIS A 807 14.29 -16.41 16.45
N LEU A 808 14.10 -17.72 16.63
CA LEU A 808 15.18 -18.70 16.54
C LEU A 808 15.44 -19.11 15.09
N LEU A 809 16.68 -18.94 14.68
CA LEU A 809 17.21 -19.40 13.41
C LEU A 809 17.87 -20.76 13.64
N PHE A 810 17.20 -21.83 13.21
CA PHE A 810 17.69 -23.22 13.31
C PHE A 810 18.62 -23.60 12.15
N ASP A 811 19.37 -24.70 12.30
CA ASP A 811 20.22 -25.22 11.23
C ASP A 811 19.40 -25.71 10.02
N PHE A 812 18.20 -26.26 10.24
CA PHE A 812 17.30 -26.67 9.15
C PHE A 812 16.81 -25.50 8.29
N HIS A 813 16.74 -24.27 8.83
CA HIS A 813 16.45 -23.11 7.99
C HIS A 813 17.57 -22.86 6.97
N GLN A 814 18.83 -23.18 7.30
CA GLN A 814 19.97 -23.03 6.38
C GLN A 814 19.92 -24.08 5.26
N THR A 815 19.51 -25.32 5.57
CA THR A 815 19.31 -26.35 4.54
C THR A 815 18.11 -26.01 3.64
N VAL A 816 17.00 -25.51 4.19
CA VAL A 816 15.83 -25.05 3.42
C VAL A 816 16.17 -23.87 2.50
N ASP A 817 16.93 -22.88 2.97
CA ASP A 817 17.46 -21.76 2.18
C ASP A 817 18.37 -22.27 1.05
N GLY A 818 19.21 -23.27 1.34
CA GLY A 818 20.07 -23.94 0.37
C GLY A 818 19.34 -24.75 -0.69
N LEU A 819 18.24 -25.43 -0.33
CA LEU A 819 17.37 -26.21 -1.21
C LEU A 819 16.53 -25.30 -2.12
N ARG A 820 15.98 -24.20 -1.59
CA ARG A 820 15.22 -23.21 -2.37
C ARG A 820 16.09 -22.54 -3.45
N GLU A 821 17.38 -22.29 -3.18
CA GLU A 821 18.30 -21.84 -4.23
C GLU A 821 18.53 -22.89 -5.34
N VAL A 822 18.50 -24.20 -5.03
CA VAL A 822 18.63 -25.25 -6.04
C VAL A 822 17.36 -25.36 -6.90
N GLU A 823 16.19 -25.22 -6.27
CA GLU A 823 14.87 -25.17 -6.93
C GLU A 823 14.75 -23.98 -7.92
N LEU A 824 15.36 -22.83 -7.59
CA LEU A 824 15.35 -21.63 -8.44
C LEU A 824 16.25 -21.70 -9.70
N GLY A 825 17.14 -22.69 -9.79
CA GLY A 825 17.93 -22.98 -11.00
C GLY A 825 18.80 -21.82 -11.50
N ASN A 826 18.37 -21.15 -12.58
CA ASN A 826 19.07 -19.99 -13.14
C ASN A 826 18.71 -18.67 -12.43
N SER A 827 17.54 -18.59 -11.76
CA SER A 827 17.03 -17.39 -11.09
C SER A 827 17.56 -17.26 -9.66
N LEU A 828 18.86 -17.52 -9.48
CA LEU A 828 19.53 -17.47 -8.18
C LEU A 828 19.54 -16.06 -7.62
N ILE A 829 19.07 -15.89 -6.39
CA ILE A 829 19.17 -14.64 -5.61
C ILE A 829 20.63 -14.43 -5.14
N GLY A 830 21.39 -15.52 -4.94
CA GLY A 830 22.77 -15.46 -4.44
C GLY A 830 22.80 -15.25 -2.92
N THR A 831 21.92 -15.94 -2.19
CA THR A 831 21.85 -15.84 -0.73
C THR A 831 23.14 -16.34 -0.08
N THR A 832 23.32 -16.03 1.21
CA THR A 832 24.45 -16.55 1.99
C THR A 832 24.23 -17.99 2.48
N LYS A 833 23.11 -18.63 2.11
CA LYS A 833 22.65 -19.95 2.64
C LYS A 833 22.68 -19.98 4.17
N ARG A 834 22.05 -18.98 4.78
CA ARG A 834 22.02 -18.73 6.23
C ARG A 834 20.63 -18.82 6.85
N GLY A 835 19.59 -19.19 6.10
CA GLY A 835 18.26 -19.44 6.65
C GLY A 835 17.47 -18.20 7.07
N ILE A 836 17.96 -17.00 6.74
CA ILE A 836 17.31 -15.72 7.08
C ILE A 836 15.88 -15.68 6.51
N GLY A 837 15.72 -15.95 5.22
CA GLY A 837 14.42 -15.96 4.55
C GLY A 837 13.44 -16.96 5.17
N PRO A 838 13.78 -18.26 5.28
CA PRO A 838 12.93 -19.24 5.97
C PRO A 838 12.59 -18.89 7.43
N CYS A 839 13.51 -18.30 8.19
CA CYS A 839 13.23 -17.88 9.57
C CYS A 839 12.23 -16.71 9.64
N TYR A 840 12.39 -15.68 8.80
CA TYR A 840 11.38 -14.60 8.69
C TYR A 840 10.05 -15.11 8.09
N SER A 841 10.07 -16.09 7.20
CA SER A 841 8.86 -16.78 6.71
C SER A 841 8.08 -17.41 7.86
N ASN A 842 8.75 -18.16 8.74
CA ASN A 842 8.11 -18.83 9.89
C ASN A 842 7.62 -17.82 10.95
N LYS A 843 8.28 -16.67 11.08
CA LYS A 843 7.81 -15.51 11.86
C LYS A 843 6.50 -14.93 11.30
N VAL A 844 6.38 -14.79 9.98
CA VAL A 844 5.16 -14.28 9.31
C VAL A 844 4.01 -15.30 9.33
N ILE A 845 4.31 -16.60 9.14
CA ILE A 845 3.33 -17.69 9.26
C ILE A 845 2.82 -17.83 10.71
N ARG A 846 3.61 -17.40 11.70
CA ARG A 846 3.38 -17.49 13.16
C ARG A 846 3.59 -18.91 13.73
N ASN A 847 4.29 -19.79 13.00
CA ASN A 847 4.71 -21.11 13.48
C ASN A 847 6.16 -21.09 14.05
N GLY A 848 6.94 -20.05 13.77
CA GLY A 848 8.35 -19.93 14.21
C GLY A 848 8.51 -19.76 15.73
N LEU A 849 9.45 -20.52 16.31
CA LEU A 849 9.80 -20.41 17.74
C LEU A 849 10.63 -19.15 18.03
N ARG A 850 10.50 -18.64 19.25
CA ARG A 850 11.22 -17.48 19.78
C ARG A 850 12.16 -17.87 20.92
N VAL A 851 13.05 -16.96 21.29
CA VAL A 851 13.98 -17.14 22.43
C VAL A 851 13.22 -17.44 23.74
N SER A 852 12.03 -16.86 23.92
CA SER A 852 11.12 -17.15 25.05
C SER A 852 10.66 -18.62 25.12
N ASP A 853 10.54 -19.34 23.99
CA ASP A 853 10.12 -20.75 23.99
C ASP A 853 11.17 -21.69 24.62
N LEU A 854 12.44 -21.26 24.72
CA LEU A 854 13.52 -22.00 25.40
C LEU A 854 13.30 -22.12 26.91
N ARG A 855 12.45 -21.27 27.50
CA ARG A 855 12.02 -21.38 28.91
C ARG A 855 10.95 -22.47 29.12
N HIS A 856 10.44 -23.05 28.03
CA HIS A 856 9.32 -23.99 28.01
C HIS A 856 9.65 -25.23 27.17
N MET A 857 10.73 -25.92 27.57
CA MET A 857 11.26 -27.12 26.89
C MET A 857 10.24 -28.27 26.79
N ASP A 858 9.28 -28.31 27.72
CA ASP A 858 8.09 -29.17 27.71
C ASP A 858 7.24 -29.00 26.44
N THR A 859 7.09 -27.76 25.95
CA THR A 859 6.38 -27.46 24.69
C THR A 859 7.29 -27.36 23.48
N PHE A 860 8.59 -27.10 23.69
CA PHE A 860 9.57 -26.81 22.64
C PHE A 860 9.67 -27.93 21.60
N GLY A 861 9.77 -29.19 22.05
CA GLY A 861 9.88 -30.34 21.15
C GLY A 861 8.66 -30.51 20.24
N ALA A 862 7.45 -30.24 20.73
CA ALA A 862 6.22 -30.29 19.93
C ALA A 862 6.17 -29.16 18.89
N LYS A 863 6.57 -27.94 19.27
CA LYS A 863 6.65 -26.78 18.35
C LYS A 863 7.68 -27.00 17.25
N LEU A 864 8.89 -27.46 17.59
CA LEU A 864 9.96 -27.74 16.64
C LEU A 864 9.59 -28.87 15.66
N ASN A 865 8.91 -29.91 16.14
CA ASN A 865 8.39 -31.00 15.32
C ASN A 865 7.45 -30.50 14.21
N THR A 866 6.59 -29.50 14.49
CA THR A 866 5.71 -28.89 13.49
C THR A 866 6.50 -28.18 12.39
N LEU A 867 7.55 -27.43 12.74
CA LEU A 867 8.41 -26.76 11.75
C LEU A 867 9.20 -27.74 10.87
N LEU A 868 9.73 -28.81 11.47
CA LEU A 868 10.50 -29.81 10.73
C LEU A 868 9.60 -30.62 9.77
N ARG A 869 8.32 -30.84 10.12
CA ARG A 869 7.32 -31.46 9.25
C ARG A 869 6.92 -30.56 8.08
N ASP A 870 6.73 -29.27 8.33
CA ASP A 870 6.46 -28.27 7.28
C ASP A 870 7.58 -28.23 6.23
N ALA A 871 8.85 -28.20 6.69
CA ALA A 871 10.02 -28.29 5.83
C ALA A 871 10.07 -29.60 5.02
N ALA A 872 9.76 -30.75 5.64
CA ALA A 872 9.74 -32.07 4.99
C ALA A 872 8.62 -32.21 3.94
N LEU A 873 7.45 -31.63 4.21
CA LEU A 873 6.32 -31.64 3.27
C LEU A 873 6.58 -30.73 2.04
N ARG A 874 7.37 -29.66 2.20
CA ARG A 874 7.69 -28.75 1.09
C ARG A 874 8.88 -29.18 0.25
N PHE A 875 9.81 -29.98 0.78
CA PHE A 875 11.04 -30.37 0.07
C PHE A 875 11.34 -31.87 0.23
N GLU A 876 11.19 -32.64 -0.87
CA GLU A 876 11.53 -34.07 -0.92
C GLU A 876 12.98 -34.37 -0.53
N GLY A 877 13.89 -33.42 -0.73
CA GLY A 877 15.31 -33.49 -0.34
C GLY A 877 15.62 -33.12 1.12
N PHE A 878 14.62 -33.03 2.00
CA PHE A 878 14.81 -32.70 3.42
C PHE A 878 14.67 -33.94 4.32
N GLU A 879 15.79 -34.44 4.84
CA GLU A 879 15.84 -35.63 5.71
C GLU A 879 15.28 -35.38 7.12
N TYR A 880 13.96 -35.45 7.25
CA TYR A 880 13.26 -35.45 8.55
C TYR A 880 13.22 -36.85 9.16
N SER A 881 13.71 -36.99 10.40
CA SER A 881 13.54 -38.20 11.19
C SER A 881 13.22 -37.89 12.65
N THR A 882 12.61 -38.85 13.35
CA THR A 882 12.34 -38.78 14.81
C THR A 882 13.62 -38.80 15.64
N LYS A 883 14.76 -39.25 15.09
CA LYS A 883 16.08 -39.16 15.71
C LYS A 883 16.61 -37.72 15.63
N THR A 884 16.57 -37.11 14.44
CA THR A 884 16.99 -35.72 14.20
C THR A 884 16.24 -34.74 15.10
N LEU A 885 14.93 -34.96 15.32
CA LEU A 885 14.12 -34.15 16.24
C LEU A 885 14.65 -34.22 17.68
N LYS A 886 14.99 -35.41 18.20
CA LYS A 886 15.53 -35.56 19.56
C LYS A 886 16.89 -34.89 19.70
N GLU A 887 17.77 -35.10 18.71
CA GLU A 887 19.12 -34.53 18.69
C GLU A 887 19.08 -32.99 18.68
N GLU A 888 18.17 -32.36 17.93
CA GLU A 888 17.97 -30.91 18.01
C GLU A 888 17.37 -30.46 19.37
N VAL A 889 16.42 -31.20 19.96
CA VAL A 889 15.85 -30.83 21.28
C VAL A 889 16.92 -30.90 22.38
N GLU A 890 17.67 -31.99 22.50
CA GLU A 890 18.75 -32.16 23.50
C GLU A 890 19.90 -31.15 23.32
N LYS A 891 20.10 -30.67 22.08
CA LYS A 891 21.06 -29.62 21.72
C LYS A 891 20.56 -28.23 22.12
N TYR A 892 19.30 -27.92 21.85
CA TYR A 892 18.70 -26.64 22.23
C TYR A 892 18.40 -26.52 23.73
N GLU A 893 18.23 -27.63 24.45
CA GLU A 893 18.17 -27.66 25.92
C GLU A 893 19.46 -27.12 26.56
N LYS A 894 20.62 -27.62 26.11
CA LYS A 894 21.96 -27.14 26.55
C LYS A 894 22.19 -25.68 26.16
N PHE A 895 21.66 -25.25 25.01
CA PHE A 895 21.69 -23.83 24.63
C PHE A 895 20.72 -22.97 25.45
N ALA A 896 19.59 -23.49 25.93
CA ALA A 896 18.66 -22.77 26.80
C ALA A 896 19.30 -22.44 28.14
N GLU A 897 20.01 -23.41 28.75
CA GLU A 897 20.79 -23.20 29.97
C GLU A 897 21.87 -22.12 29.77
N ARG A 898 22.73 -22.27 28.74
CA ARG A 898 23.80 -21.29 28.45
C ARG A 898 23.25 -19.90 28.06
N LEU A 899 22.08 -19.82 27.43
CA LEU A 899 21.48 -18.54 27.03
C LEU A 899 20.76 -17.84 28.18
N GLY A 900 20.27 -18.56 29.18
CA GLY A 900 19.45 -18.06 30.28
C GLY A 900 19.84 -16.67 30.83
N PRO A 901 21.11 -16.43 31.21
CA PRO A 901 21.58 -15.14 31.73
C PRO A 901 21.47 -13.96 30.75
N TYR A 902 21.44 -14.23 29.45
CA TYR A 902 21.35 -13.22 28.40
C TYR A 902 19.90 -12.81 28.06
N ILE A 903 18.90 -13.66 28.38
CA ILE A 903 17.51 -13.46 27.92
C ILE A 903 16.79 -12.38 28.74
N THR A 904 16.53 -11.23 28.10
CA THR A 904 15.89 -10.05 28.71
C THR A 904 14.71 -9.58 27.87
N ASP A 905 13.67 -8.99 28.49
CA ASP A 905 12.68 -8.22 27.74
C ASP A 905 13.32 -6.91 27.27
N THR A 906 13.79 -6.93 26.01
CA THR A 906 14.46 -5.78 25.40
C THR A 906 13.50 -4.61 25.18
N VAL A 907 12.21 -4.86 24.98
CA VAL A 907 11.24 -3.77 24.76
C VAL A 907 11.07 -2.97 26.05
N HIS A 908 10.98 -3.64 27.20
CA HIS A 908 11.00 -2.98 28.49
C HIS A 908 12.35 -2.28 28.74
N PHE A 909 13.47 -3.00 28.61
CA PHE A 909 14.81 -2.47 28.87
C PHE A 909 15.14 -1.21 28.05
N MET A 910 14.84 -1.21 26.75
CA MET A 910 15.12 -0.08 25.86
C MET A 910 14.27 1.13 26.21
N ASN A 911 12.95 0.97 26.38
CA ASN A 911 12.07 2.09 26.75
C ASN A 911 12.35 2.63 28.15
N GLN A 912 12.65 1.76 29.13
CA GLN A 912 13.07 2.19 30.47
C GLN A 912 14.42 2.94 30.41
N SER A 913 15.36 2.50 29.57
CA SER A 913 16.64 3.19 29.38
C SER A 913 16.48 4.56 28.71
N ILE A 914 15.54 4.70 27.77
CA ILE A 914 15.15 6.00 27.20
C ILE A 914 14.63 6.93 28.30
N LEU A 915 13.71 6.46 29.16
CA LEU A 915 13.18 7.23 30.30
C LEU A 915 14.24 7.59 31.35
N GLN A 916 15.31 6.80 31.46
CA GLN A 916 16.48 7.07 32.31
C GLN A 916 17.50 8.04 31.69
N ASN A 917 17.20 8.64 30.52
CA ASN A 917 18.10 9.50 29.75
C ASN A 917 19.42 8.84 29.29
N LYS A 918 19.50 7.50 29.25
CA LYS A 918 20.67 6.78 28.72
C LYS A 918 20.79 6.99 27.21
N LYS A 919 22.02 7.10 26.71
CA LYS A 919 22.33 7.21 25.29
C LYS A 919 22.29 5.83 24.61
N ILE A 920 21.52 5.71 23.54
CA ILE A 920 21.33 4.51 22.72
C ILE A 920 21.81 4.77 21.29
N LEU A 921 22.66 3.88 20.76
CA LEU A 921 23.07 3.87 19.36
C LEU A 921 22.54 2.62 18.67
N VAL A 922 21.83 2.79 17.56
CA VAL A 922 21.24 1.68 16.81
C VAL A 922 22.16 1.25 15.65
N GLU A 923 22.51 -0.03 15.60
CA GLU A 923 23.22 -0.66 14.49
C GLU A 923 22.23 -1.23 13.47
N GLY A 924 22.21 -0.66 12.25
CA GLY A 924 21.54 -1.27 11.10
C GLY A 924 22.32 -2.48 10.59
N GLY A 925 21.68 -3.65 10.50
CA GLY A 925 22.35 -4.89 10.10
C GLY A 925 22.78 -4.93 8.63
N GLN A 926 22.05 -4.29 7.73
CA GLN A 926 22.36 -4.19 6.29
C GLN A 926 22.09 -2.75 5.79
N ALA A 927 21.50 -2.57 4.60
CA ALA A 927 21.37 -1.27 3.95
C ALA A 927 20.05 -1.15 3.17
N THR A 928 19.57 0.07 2.97
CA THR A 928 18.19 0.31 2.52
C THR A 928 17.91 -0.19 1.09
N MET A 929 18.89 -0.22 0.19
CA MET A 929 18.67 -0.78 -1.16
C MET A 929 18.60 -2.33 -1.17
N LEU A 930 18.75 -2.96 0.00
CA LEU A 930 18.44 -4.36 0.27
C LEU A 930 17.21 -4.53 1.20
N ASP A 931 16.45 -3.48 1.49
CA ASP A 931 15.21 -3.58 2.27
C ASP A 931 14.16 -4.41 1.52
N ILE A 932 13.34 -5.18 2.26
CA ILE A 932 12.31 -6.04 1.68
C ILE A 932 11.26 -5.23 0.90
N ASP A 933 10.95 -4.00 1.36
CA ASP A 933 9.94 -3.13 0.75
C ASP A 933 10.55 -2.06 -0.18
N PHE A 934 11.74 -1.55 0.16
CA PHE A 934 12.37 -0.40 -0.53
C PHE A 934 13.62 -0.74 -1.35
N GLY A 935 14.05 -2.01 -1.36
CA GLY A 935 15.22 -2.46 -2.09
C GLY A 935 14.91 -2.90 -3.53
N THR A 936 15.91 -3.45 -4.21
CA THR A 936 15.79 -4.02 -5.56
C THR A 936 15.08 -5.38 -5.55
N TYR A 937 13.81 -5.45 -5.11
CA TYR A 937 13.05 -6.69 -4.91
C TYR A 937 12.91 -7.51 -6.21
N PRO A 938 13.15 -8.85 -6.21
CA PRO A 938 13.35 -9.73 -5.06
C PRO A 938 14.82 -9.90 -4.63
N PHE A 939 15.76 -9.17 -5.23
CA PHE A 939 17.20 -9.23 -4.89
C PHE A 939 17.53 -8.38 -3.65
N VAL A 940 16.89 -8.73 -2.52
CA VAL A 940 16.86 -8.01 -1.24
C VAL A 940 17.01 -8.98 -0.06
N THR A 941 17.09 -8.45 1.18
CA THR A 941 17.05 -9.27 2.40
C THR A 941 15.60 -9.39 2.92
N SER A 942 15.28 -10.46 3.65
CA SER A 942 13.93 -10.71 4.19
C SER A 942 13.63 -9.94 5.48
N SER A 943 14.22 -8.75 5.61
CA SER A 943 14.10 -7.85 6.77
C SER A 943 14.17 -6.40 6.28
N SER A 944 13.91 -5.44 7.16
CA SER A 944 13.90 -4.01 6.79
C SER A 944 15.10 -3.26 7.41
N PRO A 945 16.21 -3.01 6.69
CA PRO A 945 17.35 -2.23 7.19
C PRO A 945 17.13 -0.72 7.20
N SER A 946 15.95 -0.24 6.76
CA SER A 946 15.49 1.15 6.87
C SER A 946 15.20 1.59 8.32
N ALA A 947 14.99 2.89 8.51
CA ALA A 947 14.63 3.51 9.79
C ALA A 947 13.37 2.90 10.45
N GLY A 948 12.38 2.47 9.67
CA GLY A 948 11.20 1.77 10.18
C GLY A 948 11.55 0.43 10.88
N GLY A 949 12.62 -0.23 10.42
CA GLY A 949 13.18 -1.42 11.03
C GLY A 949 13.73 -1.21 12.44
N ILE A 950 14.12 0.02 12.80
CA ILE A 950 14.53 0.39 14.17
C ILE A 950 13.33 0.27 15.12
N CYS A 951 12.21 0.91 14.77
CA CYS A 951 10.99 0.94 15.57
C CYS A 951 10.46 -0.48 15.80
N THR A 952 10.27 -1.24 14.71
CA THR A 952 9.73 -2.62 14.78
C THR A 952 10.71 -3.61 15.40
N GLY A 953 12.01 -3.36 15.29
CA GLY A 953 13.07 -4.27 15.74
C GLY A 953 13.54 -4.10 17.19
N LEU A 954 13.20 -2.97 17.83
CA LEU A 954 13.54 -2.67 19.23
C LEU A 954 12.33 -2.32 20.11
N GLY A 955 11.15 -2.11 19.53
CA GLY A 955 9.95 -1.67 20.25
C GLY A 955 10.03 -0.20 20.70
N ILE A 956 10.76 0.64 19.97
CA ILE A 956 10.95 2.07 20.25
C ILE A 956 9.95 2.89 19.42
N ALA A 957 9.34 3.91 20.02
CA ALA A 957 8.42 4.81 19.32
C ALA A 957 9.16 5.69 18.28
N PRO A 958 8.62 5.93 17.07
CA PRO A 958 9.30 6.72 16.04
C PRO A 958 9.75 8.12 16.52
N ARG A 959 8.92 8.80 17.33
CA ARG A 959 9.22 10.12 17.92
C ARG A 959 10.43 10.16 18.87
N SER A 960 10.92 8.99 19.30
CA SER A 960 12.06 8.86 20.20
C SER A 960 13.38 8.71 19.45
N ILE A 961 13.36 8.46 18.13
CA ILE A 961 14.55 8.43 17.27
C ILE A 961 14.95 9.88 16.93
N GLY A 962 16.22 10.20 17.12
CA GLY A 962 16.82 11.47 16.72
C GLY A 962 17.68 11.33 15.46
N ASP A 963 18.99 11.44 15.64
CA ASP A 963 19.96 11.50 14.54
C ASP A 963 20.17 10.15 13.86
N LEU A 964 19.83 10.08 12.57
CA LEU A 964 20.16 8.95 11.72
C LEU A 964 21.32 9.32 10.80
N ILE A 965 22.41 8.56 10.91
CA ILE A 965 23.63 8.71 10.11
C ILE A 965 23.59 7.71 8.96
N GLY A 966 23.54 8.22 7.73
CA GLY A 966 23.60 7.41 6.52
C GLY A 966 25.05 7.07 6.16
N VAL A 967 25.43 5.80 6.28
CA VAL A 967 26.75 5.33 5.86
C VAL A 967 26.73 5.02 4.37
N VAL A 968 27.50 5.81 3.62
CA VAL A 968 27.62 5.78 2.17
C VAL A 968 29.07 5.53 1.79
N LYS A 969 29.35 4.55 0.94
CA LYS A 969 30.69 4.32 0.40
C LYS A 969 30.94 5.25 -0.80
N ALA A 970 32.16 5.76 -0.95
CA ALA A 970 32.58 6.67 -2.03
C ALA A 970 32.49 6.06 -3.45
N TYR A 971 32.12 4.80 -3.56
CA TYR A 971 31.77 4.07 -4.77
C TYR A 971 30.74 3.00 -4.37
N THR A 972 29.92 2.52 -5.28
CA THR A 972 28.91 1.50 -4.96
C THR A 972 29.51 0.09 -5.01
N THR A 973 28.98 -0.80 -4.18
CA THR A 973 29.28 -2.24 -4.25
C THR A 973 28.03 -3.05 -3.99
N ARG A 974 27.83 -4.13 -4.73
CA ARG A 974 26.66 -5.01 -4.62
C ARG A 974 27.09 -6.48 -4.50
N VAL A 975 26.39 -7.22 -3.66
CA VAL A 975 26.57 -8.67 -3.46
C VAL A 975 25.42 -9.38 -4.17
N GLY A 976 25.73 -10.43 -4.94
CA GLY A 976 24.70 -11.22 -5.63
C GLY A 976 24.23 -10.63 -6.98
N SER A 977 23.10 -11.15 -7.44
CA SER A 977 22.49 -10.97 -8.76
C SER A 977 21.45 -9.83 -8.78
N GLY A 978 20.89 -9.54 -9.96
CA GLY A 978 19.92 -8.46 -10.19
C GLY A 978 20.55 -7.12 -10.56
N PRO A 979 19.75 -6.03 -10.62
CA PRO A 979 20.16 -4.78 -11.26
C PRO A 979 21.33 -4.08 -10.56
N PHE A 980 22.14 -3.35 -11.33
CA PHE A 980 23.17 -2.47 -10.77
C PHE A 980 23.55 -1.37 -11.80
N PRO A 981 22.80 -0.24 -11.85
CA PRO A 981 22.92 0.74 -12.95
C PRO A 981 24.30 1.39 -13.09
N THR A 982 25.05 1.48 -12.00
CA THR A 982 26.37 2.13 -11.91
C THR A 982 27.56 1.17 -12.01
N GLU A 983 27.32 -0.11 -12.36
CA GLU A 983 28.35 -1.17 -12.38
C GLU A 983 29.49 -0.93 -13.38
N LEU A 984 30.70 -1.35 -12.98
CA LEU A 984 31.91 -1.30 -13.79
C LEU A 984 32.43 -2.71 -14.07
N LEU A 985 32.08 -3.24 -15.25
CA LEU A 985 32.54 -4.55 -15.76
C LEU A 985 33.97 -4.53 -16.35
N GLY A 986 34.64 -3.37 -16.35
CA GLY A 986 36.00 -3.20 -16.88
C GLY A 986 37.06 -2.96 -15.81
N LYS A 987 38.32 -2.80 -16.24
CA LYS A 987 39.51 -2.69 -15.38
C LYS A 987 39.38 -1.71 -14.19
N THR A 988 38.63 -0.63 -14.32
CA THR A 988 38.38 0.32 -13.22
C THR A 988 37.58 -0.32 -12.07
N GLY A 989 36.60 -1.17 -12.38
CA GLY A 989 35.84 -1.93 -11.38
C GLY A 989 36.70 -3.00 -10.69
N ASP A 990 37.63 -3.62 -11.42
CA ASP A 990 38.61 -4.55 -10.85
C ASP A 990 39.60 -3.84 -9.93
N LEU A 991 40.06 -2.63 -10.30
CA LEU A 991 40.94 -1.80 -9.49
C LEU A 991 40.24 -1.34 -8.19
N LEU A 992 39.01 -0.83 -8.28
CA LEU A 992 38.17 -0.54 -7.10
C LEU A 992 37.97 -1.77 -6.22
N ARG A 993 37.72 -2.95 -6.82
CA ARG A 993 37.55 -4.21 -6.07
C ARG A 993 38.82 -4.62 -5.33
N ALA A 994 39.98 -4.48 -5.97
CA ALA A 994 41.27 -4.82 -5.39
C ALA A 994 41.66 -3.84 -4.26
N SER A 995 41.71 -2.54 -4.55
CA SER A 995 42.07 -1.49 -3.58
C SER A 995 41.11 -1.43 -2.40
N GLY A 996 39.80 -1.60 -2.65
CA GLY A 996 38.77 -1.64 -1.60
C GLY A 996 38.66 -2.96 -0.85
N MET A 997 39.42 -4.00 -1.23
CA MET A 997 39.32 -5.38 -0.73
C MET A 997 37.87 -5.90 -0.75
N GLU A 998 37.15 -5.67 -1.85
CA GLU A 998 35.71 -5.92 -1.98
C GLU A 998 35.41 -7.39 -2.30
N PHE A 999 35.65 -8.24 -1.29
CA PHE A 999 35.34 -9.67 -1.29
C PHE A 999 34.41 -10.00 -0.11
N GLY A 1000 33.66 -11.09 -0.21
CA GLY A 1000 32.83 -11.59 0.90
C GLY A 1000 33.71 -12.10 2.05
N THR A 1001 33.57 -11.53 3.25
CA THR A 1001 34.38 -11.90 4.43
C THR A 1001 34.26 -13.37 4.81
N THR A 1002 33.06 -13.94 4.65
CA THR A 1002 32.74 -15.35 4.95
C THR A 1002 32.87 -16.27 3.73
N THR A 1003 32.76 -15.75 2.51
CA THR A 1003 32.58 -16.56 1.29
C THR A 1003 33.69 -16.41 0.25
N GLY A 1004 34.61 -15.46 0.42
CA GLY A 1004 35.67 -15.13 -0.53
C GLY A 1004 35.21 -14.58 -1.89
N ARG A 1005 33.90 -14.56 -2.18
CA ARG A 1005 33.38 -14.19 -3.51
C ARG A 1005 33.68 -12.71 -3.82
N PRO A 1006 34.13 -12.38 -5.05
CA PRO A 1006 34.31 -11.00 -5.48
C PRO A 1006 32.97 -10.26 -5.52
N ARG A 1007 32.95 -9.01 -5.08
CA ARG A 1007 31.75 -8.15 -5.14
C ARG A 1007 31.71 -7.39 -6.46
N ARG A 1008 30.49 -7.09 -6.91
CA ARG A 1008 30.26 -6.17 -8.03
C ARG A 1008 30.56 -4.77 -7.55
N CYS A 1009 31.25 -3.97 -8.35
CA CYS A 1009 31.72 -2.62 -7.99
C CYS A 1009 31.28 -1.62 -9.06
N GLY A 1010 30.93 -0.41 -8.64
CA GLY A 1010 30.38 0.63 -9.51
C GLY A 1010 30.66 2.04 -9.00
N TRP A 1011 30.33 3.06 -9.79
CA TRP A 1011 30.44 4.46 -9.36
C TRP A 1011 29.43 4.81 -8.26
N LEU A 1012 29.62 5.93 -7.56
CA LEU A 1012 28.62 6.37 -6.57
C LEU A 1012 27.31 6.76 -7.30
N ASP A 1013 26.24 6.05 -6.97
CA ASP A 1013 24.90 6.28 -7.48
C ASP A 1013 24.18 7.33 -6.62
N ILE A 1014 23.97 8.51 -7.19
CA ILE A 1014 23.34 9.64 -6.49
C ILE A 1014 21.81 9.50 -6.54
N VAL A 1015 21.23 8.82 -7.54
CA VAL A 1015 19.78 8.61 -7.64
C VAL A 1015 19.31 7.67 -6.52
N ALA A 1016 19.96 6.50 -6.40
CA ALA A 1016 19.72 5.56 -5.31
C ALA A 1016 19.99 6.19 -3.93
N LEU A 1017 21.06 6.98 -3.79
CA LEU A 1017 21.39 7.67 -2.55
C LEU A 1017 20.31 8.69 -2.15
N LYS A 1018 19.83 9.55 -3.06
CA LYS A 1018 18.74 10.51 -2.77
C LYS A 1018 17.46 9.80 -2.33
N TYR A 1019 17.08 8.72 -3.03
CA TYR A 1019 15.92 7.90 -2.69
C TYR A 1019 16.06 7.29 -1.28
N CYS A 1020 17.20 6.66 -0.98
CA CYS A 1020 17.50 6.15 0.36
C CYS A 1020 17.48 7.25 1.45
N CYS A 1021 17.97 8.45 1.14
CA CYS A 1021 17.93 9.59 2.06
C CYS A 1021 16.51 10.07 2.35
N GLN A 1022 15.60 10.03 1.37
CA GLN A 1022 14.18 10.37 1.55
C GLN A 1022 13.44 9.35 2.44
N ILE A 1023 13.72 8.05 2.28
CA ILE A 1023 13.13 6.98 3.10
C ILE A 1023 13.51 7.11 4.58
N ASN A 1024 14.79 7.40 4.86
CA ASN A 1024 15.33 7.34 6.21
C ASN A 1024 15.39 8.68 6.93
N GLY A 1025 15.37 9.82 6.22
CA GLY A 1025 15.45 11.15 6.82
C GLY A 1025 16.78 11.42 7.55
N PHE A 1026 17.92 11.05 6.93
CA PHE A 1026 19.23 11.17 7.57
C PHE A 1026 19.56 12.61 8.00
N SER A 1027 20.10 12.77 9.22
CA SER A 1027 20.59 14.06 9.72
C SER A 1027 21.99 14.39 9.20
N SER A 1028 22.79 13.36 8.89
CA SER A 1028 24.13 13.49 8.34
C SER A 1028 24.59 12.20 7.64
N LEU A 1029 25.66 12.30 6.87
CA LEU A 1029 26.27 11.19 6.16
C LEU A 1029 27.68 10.87 6.69
N ASN A 1030 28.07 9.60 6.56
CA ASN A 1030 29.43 9.11 6.74
C ASN A 1030 29.94 8.55 5.40
N LEU A 1031 30.86 9.27 4.75
CA LEU A 1031 31.43 8.91 3.45
C LEU A 1031 32.66 8.01 3.63
N THR A 1032 32.49 6.70 3.43
CA THR A 1032 33.53 5.69 3.72
C THR A 1032 34.32 5.27 2.48
N LYS A 1033 35.54 4.77 2.72
CA LYS A 1033 36.48 4.28 1.70
C LYS A 1033 36.84 5.34 0.64
N LEU A 1034 37.00 6.60 1.05
CA LEU A 1034 37.44 7.67 0.15
C LEU A 1034 38.88 7.42 -0.35
N ASP A 1035 39.70 6.79 0.48
CA ASP A 1035 41.06 6.31 0.20
C ASP A 1035 41.16 5.37 -1.00
N VAL A 1036 40.09 4.63 -1.32
CA VAL A 1036 40.06 3.68 -2.45
C VAL A 1036 39.99 4.37 -3.82
N LEU A 1037 39.65 5.67 -3.85
CA LEU A 1037 39.62 6.46 -5.08
C LEU A 1037 40.98 7.10 -5.43
N THR A 1038 41.97 7.05 -4.52
CA THR A 1038 43.34 7.50 -4.80
C THR A 1038 43.94 6.73 -5.99
N GLY A 1039 44.59 7.46 -6.90
CA GLY A 1039 45.19 6.92 -8.13
C GLY A 1039 44.25 6.89 -9.34
N LEU A 1040 42.98 7.30 -9.18
CA LEU A 1040 42.06 7.51 -10.29
C LEU A 1040 42.20 8.95 -10.84
N LYS A 1041 42.31 9.10 -12.16
CA LYS A 1041 42.39 10.41 -12.82
C LYS A 1041 41.04 11.11 -12.95
N GLU A 1042 39.99 10.32 -13.17
CA GLU A 1042 38.59 10.73 -13.23
C GLU A 1042 37.79 9.89 -12.24
N VAL A 1043 36.90 10.54 -11.48
CA VAL A 1043 35.89 9.91 -10.65
C VAL A 1043 34.52 10.29 -11.20
N LYS A 1044 33.54 9.37 -11.21
CA LYS A 1044 32.21 9.64 -11.78
C LYS A 1044 31.10 9.45 -10.76
N LEU A 1045 30.04 10.25 -10.92
CA LEU A 1045 28.81 10.20 -10.12
C LEU A 1045 27.63 9.89 -11.05
N GLY A 1046 26.82 8.90 -10.73
CA GLY A 1046 25.57 8.61 -11.45
C GLY A 1046 24.48 9.58 -11.01
N ILE A 1047 24.29 10.70 -11.73
CA ILE A 1047 23.47 11.83 -11.27
C ILE A 1047 21.98 11.74 -11.66
N ALA A 1048 21.66 11.04 -12.73
CA ALA A 1048 20.28 10.84 -13.21
C ALA A 1048 20.15 9.54 -14.01
N TYR A 1049 18.92 9.01 -14.10
CA TYR A 1049 18.58 7.83 -14.89
C TYR A 1049 17.74 8.25 -16.11
N CYS A 1050 18.04 7.70 -17.28
CA CYS A 1050 17.25 7.90 -18.50
C CYS A 1050 16.70 6.58 -19.04
N THR A 1051 15.47 6.57 -19.60
CA THR A 1051 14.96 5.46 -20.40
C THR A 1051 15.76 5.30 -21.69
N GLU A 1052 15.51 4.22 -22.44
CA GLU A 1052 16.15 4.03 -23.75
C GLU A 1052 15.81 5.16 -24.75
N ASP A 1053 14.62 5.74 -24.66
CA ASP A 1053 14.11 6.89 -25.43
C ASP A 1053 14.72 8.24 -24.97
N GLY A 1054 15.57 8.22 -23.94
CA GLY A 1054 16.21 9.42 -23.39
C GLY A 1054 15.36 10.22 -22.40
N LYS A 1055 14.20 9.72 -21.97
CA LYS A 1055 13.36 10.38 -20.94
C LYS A 1055 14.01 10.24 -19.57
N GLU A 1056 14.29 11.36 -18.90
CA GLU A 1056 14.84 11.37 -17.53
C GLU A 1056 13.78 10.91 -16.51
N ILE A 1057 14.18 10.10 -15.53
CA ILE A 1057 13.30 9.52 -14.49
C ILE A 1057 13.53 10.27 -13.17
N GLU A 1058 12.45 10.75 -12.55
CA GLU A 1058 12.52 11.65 -11.38
C GLU A 1058 12.95 10.97 -10.07
N SER A 1059 12.82 9.65 -9.97
CA SER A 1059 13.09 8.84 -8.77
C SER A 1059 13.69 7.49 -9.15
N PHE A 1060 14.25 6.78 -8.16
CA PHE A 1060 14.61 5.37 -8.30
C PHE A 1060 13.35 4.54 -8.67
N PRO A 1061 13.37 3.73 -9.75
CA PRO A 1061 12.21 2.95 -10.19
C PRO A 1061 12.05 1.67 -9.38
N ALA A 1062 10.79 1.24 -9.18
CA ALA A 1062 10.46 -0.03 -8.53
C ALA A 1062 10.51 -1.24 -9.50
N ASP A 1063 10.33 -1.01 -10.80
CA ASP A 1063 10.43 -2.04 -11.82
C ASP A 1063 11.90 -2.40 -12.11
N LEU A 1064 12.26 -3.68 -11.92
CA LEU A 1064 13.58 -4.20 -12.25
C LEU A 1064 13.85 -4.19 -13.75
N ASP A 1065 12.83 -4.48 -14.56
CA ASP A 1065 12.96 -4.63 -16.00
C ASP A 1065 13.30 -3.29 -16.67
N LEU A 1066 12.82 -2.18 -16.09
CA LEU A 1066 13.28 -0.82 -16.36
C LEU A 1066 14.68 -0.57 -15.74
N LEU A 1067 14.91 -0.94 -14.48
CA LEU A 1067 16.17 -0.68 -13.76
C LEU A 1067 17.41 -1.36 -14.38
N GLU A 1068 17.27 -2.46 -15.12
CA GLU A 1068 18.37 -3.08 -15.89
C GLU A 1068 18.59 -2.42 -17.27
N LYS A 1069 17.59 -1.72 -17.82
CA LYS A 1069 17.63 -1.12 -19.17
C LYS A 1069 17.92 0.39 -19.17
N ILE A 1070 17.87 1.06 -18.01
CA ILE A 1070 18.16 2.50 -17.90
C ILE A 1070 19.62 2.83 -18.25
N LYS A 1071 19.79 4.01 -18.86
CA LYS A 1071 21.08 4.60 -19.18
C LYS A 1071 21.41 5.65 -18.12
N VAL A 1072 22.45 5.39 -17.30
CA VAL A 1072 22.89 6.33 -16.26
C VAL A 1072 23.64 7.52 -16.88
N LYS A 1073 23.20 8.72 -16.55
CA LYS A 1073 23.84 9.99 -16.89
C LYS A 1073 24.91 10.28 -15.83
N TYR A 1074 26.17 10.33 -16.26
CA TYR A 1074 27.31 10.55 -15.37
C TYR A 1074 27.77 11.99 -15.36
N GLU A 1075 28.08 12.49 -14.17
CA GLU A 1075 28.95 13.65 -13.97
C GLU A 1075 30.39 13.16 -13.76
N VAL A 1076 31.37 13.89 -14.29
CA VAL A 1076 32.80 13.53 -14.21
C VAL A 1076 33.54 14.61 -13.41
N LEU A 1077 34.26 14.17 -12.38
CA LEU A 1077 35.06 15.01 -11.50
C LEU A 1077 36.54 14.62 -11.59
N PRO A 1078 37.47 15.57 -11.41
CA PRO A 1078 38.89 15.24 -11.32
C PRO A 1078 39.17 14.41 -10.07
N GLY A 1079 40.00 13.38 -10.20
CA GLY A 1079 40.45 12.57 -9.06
C GLY A 1079 41.69 13.14 -8.37
N TRP A 1080 42.45 12.27 -7.70
CA TRP A 1080 43.69 12.61 -7.00
C TRP A 1080 44.64 11.40 -6.98
N GLU A 1081 45.95 11.65 -7.03
CA GLU A 1081 46.98 10.60 -6.99
C GLU A 1081 47.66 10.46 -5.61
N ASP A 1082 47.39 11.39 -4.67
CA ASP A 1082 47.95 11.38 -3.31
C ASP A 1082 47.27 10.37 -2.36
N ASP A 1083 48.05 9.72 -1.50
CA ASP A 1083 47.55 8.85 -0.42
C ASP A 1083 46.98 9.67 0.75
N ILE A 1084 45.67 9.57 0.94
CA ILE A 1084 44.94 10.26 2.01
C ILE A 1084 44.74 9.41 3.28
N SER A 1085 45.23 8.17 3.33
CA SER A 1085 44.99 7.23 4.45
C SER A 1085 45.53 7.70 5.81
N SER A 1086 46.53 8.58 5.79
CA SER A 1086 47.13 9.21 6.97
C SER A 1086 46.43 10.51 7.43
N VAL A 1087 45.57 11.10 6.58
CA VAL A 1087 44.96 12.42 6.82
C VAL A 1087 43.91 12.38 7.94
N ARG A 1088 43.92 13.38 8.85
CA ARG A 1088 42.99 13.44 10.01
C ARG A 1088 42.15 14.71 10.10
N ASN A 1089 42.56 15.80 9.45
CA ASN A 1089 41.79 17.06 9.37
C ASN A 1089 41.15 17.21 7.99
N TYR A 1090 39.99 17.86 7.89
CA TYR A 1090 39.33 18.09 6.60
C TYR A 1090 40.12 19.03 5.68
N SER A 1091 40.78 20.04 6.26
CA SER A 1091 41.65 21.01 5.56
C SER A 1091 42.75 20.37 4.72
N ASP A 1092 43.27 19.24 5.21
CA ASP A 1092 44.50 18.62 4.74
C ASP A 1092 44.24 17.62 3.59
N LEU A 1093 42.97 17.37 3.26
CA LEU A 1093 42.58 16.62 2.09
C LEU A 1093 42.90 17.40 0.79
N PRO A 1094 43.31 16.71 -0.30
CA PRO A 1094 43.43 17.30 -1.63
C PRO A 1094 42.18 18.08 -2.04
N GLU A 1095 42.35 19.17 -2.78
CA GLU A 1095 41.25 20.06 -3.18
C GLU A 1095 40.19 19.32 -4.01
N THR A 1096 40.60 18.42 -4.91
CA THR A 1096 39.69 17.57 -5.68
C THR A 1096 38.95 16.54 -4.81
N ALA A 1097 39.60 16.01 -3.76
CA ALA A 1097 38.96 15.13 -2.79
C ALA A 1097 37.91 15.87 -1.95
N ARG A 1098 38.18 17.11 -1.51
CA ARG A 1098 37.20 17.96 -0.82
C ARG A 1098 36.01 18.31 -1.72
N LEU A 1099 36.29 18.73 -2.96
CA LEU A 1099 35.27 19.02 -3.97
C LEU A 1099 34.38 17.81 -4.26
N TYR A 1100 34.94 16.59 -4.24
CA TYR A 1100 34.17 15.36 -4.35
C TYR A 1100 33.17 15.18 -3.19
N VAL A 1101 33.58 15.43 -1.93
CA VAL A 1101 32.67 15.38 -0.77
C VAL A 1101 31.59 16.47 -0.85
N GLU A 1102 31.99 17.71 -1.12
CA GLU A 1102 31.09 18.87 -1.21
C GLU A 1102 30.06 18.72 -2.34
N ARG A 1103 30.45 18.10 -3.46
CA ARG A 1103 29.52 17.83 -4.56
C ARG A 1103 28.49 16.75 -4.21
N ILE A 1104 28.83 15.76 -3.39
CA ILE A 1104 27.86 14.79 -2.86
C ILE A 1104 26.85 15.49 -1.94
N GLU A 1105 27.32 16.36 -1.05
CA GLU A 1105 26.45 17.15 -0.16
C GLU A 1105 25.49 18.05 -0.95
N GLU A 1106 25.99 18.78 -1.96
CA GLU A 1106 25.20 19.65 -2.81
C GLU A 1106 24.12 18.88 -3.59
N LEU A 1107 24.48 17.71 -4.13
CA LEU A 1107 23.54 16.89 -4.90
C LEU A 1107 22.48 16.22 -4.03
N VAL A 1108 22.84 15.76 -2.81
CA VAL A 1108 21.95 15.00 -1.92
C VAL A 1108 21.14 15.92 -0.99
N GLY A 1109 21.68 17.09 -0.62
CA GLY A 1109 21.08 18.03 0.31
C GLY A 1109 21.29 17.70 1.80
N ILE A 1110 22.24 16.80 2.13
CA ILE A 1110 22.53 16.33 3.49
C ILE A 1110 24.05 16.41 3.73
N PRO A 1111 24.52 16.98 4.87
CA PRO A 1111 25.95 17.18 5.13
C PRO A 1111 26.69 15.87 5.44
N VAL A 1112 27.95 15.77 5.01
CA VAL A 1112 28.86 14.69 5.38
C VAL A 1112 29.64 15.15 6.62
N HIS A 1113 29.41 14.51 7.78
CA HIS A 1113 30.11 14.85 9.03
C HIS A 1113 31.31 13.95 9.32
N TYR A 1114 31.35 12.77 8.68
CA TYR A 1114 32.37 11.75 8.90
C TYR A 1114 32.91 11.28 7.54
N ILE A 1115 34.23 11.18 7.41
CA ILE A 1115 34.89 10.74 6.17
C ILE A 1115 35.90 9.65 6.51
N GLY A 1116 35.68 8.44 5.99
CA GLY A 1116 36.53 7.28 6.22
C GLY A 1116 37.65 7.18 5.19
N VAL A 1117 38.89 7.33 5.65
CA VAL A 1117 40.14 7.22 4.86
C VAL A 1117 40.96 5.98 5.31
N GLY A 1118 40.35 4.81 5.23
CA GLY A 1118 40.97 3.52 5.57
C GLY A 1118 40.24 2.70 6.65
N PRO A 1119 40.71 1.47 6.94
CA PRO A 1119 39.99 0.51 7.78
C PRO A 1119 40.14 0.72 9.29
N GLY A 1120 41.25 1.31 9.74
CA GLY A 1120 41.58 1.44 11.17
C GLY A 1120 40.68 2.41 11.94
N ARG A 1121 40.59 2.23 13.27
CA ARG A 1121 39.71 2.99 14.18
C ARG A 1121 39.88 4.51 14.07
N ASP A 1122 41.13 4.99 14.07
CA ASP A 1122 41.45 6.42 13.95
C ASP A 1122 41.47 6.96 12.51
N ALA A 1123 41.23 6.13 11.49
CA ALA A 1123 41.20 6.56 10.09
C ALA A 1123 39.84 7.19 9.71
N LEU A 1124 39.36 8.14 10.53
CA LEU A 1124 38.10 8.85 10.35
C LEU A 1124 38.33 10.36 10.55
N ILE A 1125 38.10 11.13 9.49
CA ILE A 1125 38.12 12.59 9.50
C ILE A 1125 36.73 13.10 9.90
N TYR A 1126 36.70 14.17 10.68
CA TYR A 1126 35.49 14.88 11.08
C TYR A 1126 35.43 16.19 10.29
N LYS A 1127 34.31 16.45 9.61
CA LYS A 1127 34.03 17.70 8.88
C LYS A 1127 32.90 18.43 9.61
#